data_AF-A0A938N2K9-F1
#
_entry.id   AF-A0A938N2K9-F1
#
_cell.length_a   1.000
_cell.length_b   1.000
_cell.length_c   1.000
_cell.angle_alpha   90.00
_cell.angle_beta   90.00
_cell.angle_gamma   90.00
#
_symmetry.space_group_name_H-M   'P 1'
#
loop_
_entity.id
_entity.type
_entity.pdbx_description
1 polymer ?
#
loop_
_entity_poly.entity_id
_entity_poly.type
_entity_poly.pdbx_seq_one_letter_code
_entity_poly.pdbx_strand_id
1 'polypeptide(L)'
;MNTRLALSVVVGSVLPFVAACQAQPGVGGPPEVGGLGRAVGYPQYPSPSPDGSTVVFSFGGDLWSVPAAGGTAQRLTSHASDETRSAFSPDGTLLAFESEREGSRNVYVMPVSKGAGGLVAGDVRRVTLGDRGHTLAGFNHDGTRVILTSGHEPAIFRGVKMYSAPVSGEGPIEKITEAYGASPSVSADGSSVLFVRGRHDPTRPRYAGSATSDLWRLDVKGGGFTRLTTNVANDGDGYPLPDGSIVFVSSRDGQNNLWRLPKGATDDSAAVQLTRFAPAAGEVTIGHGVRDFSVPAGGTLGVFCVWDQLYTIDLGAGKPEARVVRANVGGDTSQLDYARLNLSRQVSEAALSPDGKTVAVVARGEVFVRSTEKDRPTRRVTNSHARERDVAWSPDGQRLYFASDETGTNAIYAATVDLAREDLEPKKPEAAKPEGEKPAEGEGKEEKKEAAKKVDHGKRWAESLTFKVEPVYVSGHNDRSPKPSPDGTSLLITRTRGDLVLLDLASKAERVLFESWNEPEVSWLADSRHLVYALEDVYFNSDIWLLDTRGEGGAVNITRHPDSDASPRPSADGKVLYFLSDRDASVNGDMAVYGVNLDRKLDGLSPYELAEYFKTAAENAKKRKPLGAEEPAAASRRGPGAAKEEPKGEGEGEKAEGEKKEEEKPKAEPKKPEPMEFDTDDAYLRIRQIVSMPGGAGALETTPGGERVIFRGSVEGSVSLMSVDYRGRERKTVSAGPASGVSVNLAGDKVIFVSAGEASIGKPGGGEVEKMSIDAPVVIEIEQQQAQKFVEAARLLGEGFYHYTLKGLDWPGLSKRYQALAMRTRTDAEFNRVVNNLFGELDGSHLGIRGGRSTAGEGVPLAYLGVDAEAVADGWRVTKVFRQGPANRETSRLSVGDVVLAVDGTPTAKDGRVTSDLAVALQGTAGRETLLKVKSGEGSERLALISPVSMGAESGMRYDEEVARRKEMVDRLSGGKLGYLHIRGMDIDSVREFERDLYAAAHGKDGLIIDVRDNGGGWTADILLASLTAPRHAYTVPRGADPATMPRDAYPRDRRLIYGYNRQISVLINQNSYSNAEIFPHSIKTIGRGKLVGVPTFGAVISTGAASLIDGTTVRMPFRGWYLPDHKDMENNGARPDIMVDMTPEAEVGGTDPQIEAAVKELLERSAREPFWDWKK
;
A
#
# COMPACT_ATOMS: atom_id res chain seq x y z
N MET A 1 -37.02 23.66 28.49
CA MET A 1 -36.77 24.95 29.17
C MET A 1 -35.28 25.09 29.40
N ASN A 2 -34.76 26.28 29.11
CA ASN A 2 -33.37 26.73 29.05
C ASN A 2 -32.46 26.30 30.21
N THR A 3 -31.20 25.92 29.92
CA THR A 3 -30.04 26.76 30.28
C THR A 3 -28.82 26.45 29.40
N ARG A 4 -28.31 27.48 28.70
CA ARG A 4 -27.00 27.54 28.03
C ARG A 4 -25.92 27.89 29.05
N LEU A 5 -24.75 27.25 28.94
CA LEU A 5 -23.43 27.78 29.34
C LEU A 5 -22.40 27.05 28.45
N ALA A 6 -21.95 27.62 27.33
CA ALA A 6 -20.85 28.59 27.22
C ALA A 6 -19.50 28.01 27.66
N LEU A 7 -18.79 27.37 26.72
CA LEU A 7 -17.34 27.28 26.75
C LEU A 7 -16.80 27.96 25.48
N SER A 8 -16.06 29.04 25.71
CA SER A 8 -15.60 29.97 24.69
C SER A 8 -14.56 29.36 23.77
N VAL A 9 -14.84 29.53 22.49
CA VAL A 9 -13.97 29.31 21.34
C VAL A 9 -12.92 30.43 21.31
N VAL A 10 -11.63 30.08 21.45
CA VAL A 10 -10.53 30.94 21.01
C VAL A 10 -10.23 30.57 19.56
N VAL A 11 -10.99 31.13 18.63
CA VAL A 11 -10.64 31.21 17.21
C VAL A 11 -10.11 32.61 17.01
N GLY A 12 -8.78 32.72 17.04
CA GLY A 12 -8.05 33.93 16.73
C GLY A 12 -7.24 33.71 15.46
N SER A 13 -7.86 34.04 14.32
CA SER A 13 -7.20 34.54 13.10
C SER A 13 -5.91 33.85 12.64
N VAL A 14 -6.05 32.78 11.86
CA VAL A 14 -5.03 32.39 10.86
C VAL A 14 -5.45 33.02 9.53
N LEU A 15 -4.77 34.11 9.16
CA LEU A 15 -4.84 34.67 7.80
C LEU A 15 -4.18 33.69 6.81
N PRO A 16 -4.70 33.52 5.58
CA PRO A 16 -3.99 32.76 4.56
C PRO A 16 -2.89 33.65 3.97
N PHE A 17 -1.64 33.24 4.11
CA PHE A 17 -0.50 33.88 3.44
C PHE A 17 0.19 32.85 2.54
N VAL A 18 -0.33 32.67 1.33
CA VAL A 18 0.40 32.08 0.21
C VAL A 18 0.08 32.92 -1.03
N ALA A 19 0.79 34.04 -1.16
CA ALA A 19 0.92 34.79 -2.41
C ALA A 19 2.18 35.65 -2.33
N ALA A 20 3.36 35.05 -2.52
CA ALA A 20 4.59 35.72 -2.96
C ALA A 20 5.71 34.69 -3.20
N CYS A 21 5.68 33.99 -4.33
CA CYS A 21 6.86 33.38 -4.91
C CYS A 21 7.16 34.07 -6.24
N GLN A 22 7.62 35.33 -6.19
CA GLN A 22 8.47 35.90 -7.24
C GLN A 22 9.44 36.94 -6.62
N ALA A 23 10.72 36.62 -6.75
CA ALA A 23 11.91 37.48 -6.75
C ALA A 23 12.09 38.53 -5.62
N GLN A 24 13.09 38.34 -4.75
CA GLN A 24 13.93 39.41 -4.14
C GLN A 24 15.20 38.83 -3.45
N PRO A 25 16.23 39.65 -3.16
CA PRO A 25 17.63 39.36 -3.51
C PRO A 25 18.52 38.78 -2.39
N GLY A 26 19.53 38.00 -2.82
CA GLY A 26 20.89 37.96 -2.30
C GLY A 26 21.10 37.94 -0.78
N VAL A 27 21.08 36.74 -0.19
CA VAL A 27 21.87 36.44 1.00
C VAL A 27 23.15 35.78 0.52
N GLY A 28 24.29 36.39 0.87
CA GLY A 28 25.62 36.14 0.30
C GLY A 28 25.92 34.66 0.05
N GLY A 29 26.09 34.33 -1.23
CA GLY A 29 26.65 33.06 -1.64
C GLY A 29 28.04 32.87 -1.01
N PRO A 30 28.47 31.61 -0.76
CA PRO A 30 29.86 31.36 -0.45
C PRO A 30 30.73 31.97 -1.55
N PRO A 31 31.94 32.47 -1.23
CA PRO A 31 32.80 33.06 -2.25
C PRO A 31 32.96 32.06 -3.39
N GLU A 32 32.72 32.52 -4.63
CA GLU A 32 33.04 31.78 -5.85
C GLU A 32 34.54 31.47 -5.83
N VAL A 33 34.87 30.27 -5.36
CA VAL A 33 36.15 29.63 -5.62
C VAL A 33 35.93 28.79 -6.86
N GLY A 34 36.35 29.31 -8.01
CA GLY A 34 36.27 28.61 -9.29
C GLY A 34 36.88 27.21 -9.21
N GLY A 35 36.14 26.21 -9.71
CA GLY A 35 36.68 24.91 -10.08
C GLY A 35 36.41 23.71 -9.16
N LEU A 36 35.38 23.72 -8.28
CA LEU A 36 35.03 22.55 -7.46
C LEU A 36 33.59 22.09 -7.77
N GLY A 37 33.39 20.78 -7.98
CA GLY A 37 32.13 20.16 -8.42
C GLY A 37 30.93 20.29 -7.46
N ARG A 38 29.77 19.73 -7.84
CA ARG A 38 28.51 19.81 -7.08
C ARG A 38 28.63 19.10 -5.72
N ALA A 39 28.11 19.67 -4.64
CA ALA A 39 28.08 19.00 -3.33
C ALA A 39 27.20 17.74 -3.35
N VAL A 40 27.63 16.70 -2.64
CA VAL A 40 26.82 15.48 -2.44
C VAL A 40 25.53 15.83 -1.67
N GLY A 41 24.40 15.33 -2.18
CA GLY A 41 23.07 15.66 -1.66
C GLY A 41 22.74 14.92 -0.37
N TYR A 42 22.66 13.59 -0.43
CA TYR A 42 22.27 12.70 0.68
C TYR A 42 23.13 11.42 0.66
N PRO A 43 24.34 11.44 1.24
CA PRO A 43 25.23 10.28 1.23
C PRO A 43 24.68 9.15 2.11
N GLN A 44 24.87 7.91 1.69
CA GLN A 44 24.37 6.73 2.41
C GLN A 44 25.41 5.63 2.47
N TYR A 45 25.25 4.75 3.46
CA TYR A 45 26.03 3.52 3.59
C TYR A 45 27.55 3.68 3.44
N PRO A 46 28.19 4.63 4.15
CA PRO A 46 29.62 4.83 4.02
C PRO A 46 30.42 3.64 4.55
N SER A 47 31.57 3.38 3.93
CA SER A 47 32.54 2.36 4.33
C SER A 47 33.96 2.89 4.17
N PRO A 48 34.83 2.76 5.18
CA PRO A 48 36.20 3.25 5.11
C PRO A 48 37.16 2.18 4.57
N SER A 49 38.23 2.61 3.91
CA SER A 49 39.33 1.71 3.55
C SER A 49 40.07 1.22 4.80
N PRO A 50 40.67 0.01 4.79
CA PRO A 50 41.40 -0.53 5.95
C PRO A 50 42.54 0.37 6.43
N ASP A 51 43.18 1.10 5.52
CA ASP A 51 44.24 2.07 5.83
C ASP A 51 43.74 3.45 6.30
N GLY A 52 42.42 3.64 6.37
CA GLY A 52 41.79 4.88 6.82
C GLY A 52 41.94 6.09 5.89
N SER A 53 42.46 5.92 4.68
CA SER A 53 42.73 7.03 3.76
C SER A 53 41.55 7.43 2.87
N THR A 54 40.60 6.52 2.64
CA THR A 54 39.49 6.69 1.68
C THR A 54 38.17 6.27 2.30
N VAL A 55 37.08 6.92 1.91
CA VAL A 55 35.70 6.54 2.23
C VAL A 55 34.94 6.29 0.93
N VAL A 56 34.25 5.15 0.84
CA VAL A 56 33.26 4.85 -0.20
C VAL A 56 31.86 5.07 0.37
N PHE A 57 30.95 5.65 -0.40
CA PHE A 57 29.55 5.85 -0.02
C PHE A 57 28.64 5.74 -1.24
N SER A 58 27.35 5.51 -1.01
CA SER A 58 26.32 5.52 -2.06
C SER A 58 25.69 6.91 -2.19
N PHE A 59 25.53 7.38 -3.42
CA PHE A 59 24.79 8.60 -3.75
C PHE A 59 24.28 8.55 -5.20
N GLY A 60 23.01 8.85 -5.39
CA GLY A 60 22.37 8.87 -6.71
C GLY A 60 22.31 7.51 -7.39
N GLY A 61 22.31 6.42 -6.60
CA GLY A 61 22.26 5.05 -7.08
C GLY A 61 23.62 4.43 -7.39
N ASP A 62 24.73 5.15 -7.22
CA ASP A 62 26.08 4.62 -7.47
C ASP A 62 27.00 4.74 -6.26
N LEU A 63 28.12 4.02 -6.33
CA LEU A 63 29.21 4.12 -5.37
C LEU A 63 30.18 5.23 -5.76
N TRP A 64 30.56 6.04 -4.78
CA TRP A 64 31.52 7.12 -4.91
C TRP A 64 32.62 6.95 -3.88
N SER A 65 33.87 7.25 -4.26
CA SER A 65 35.01 7.30 -3.34
C SER A 65 35.49 8.72 -3.11
N VAL A 66 35.88 9.06 -1.89
CA VAL A 66 36.43 10.36 -1.51
C VAL A 66 37.56 10.17 -0.49
N PRO A 67 38.62 11.01 -0.49
CA PRO A 67 39.58 11.00 0.61
C PRO A 67 38.87 11.16 1.96
N ALA A 68 39.35 10.50 3.01
CA ALA A 68 38.76 10.59 4.36
C ALA A 68 38.78 12.02 4.94
N ALA A 69 39.65 12.89 4.41
CA ALA A 69 39.70 14.32 4.73
C ALA A 69 38.68 15.18 3.98
N GLY A 70 37.94 14.62 3.01
CA GLY A 70 37.06 15.34 2.08
C GLY A 70 37.75 15.76 0.78
N GLY A 71 36.96 16.34 -0.14
CA GLY A 71 37.42 16.80 -1.44
C GLY A 71 36.51 16.34 -2.58
N THR A 72 37.10 16.15 -3.77
CA THR A 72 36.39 15.66 -4.95
C THR A 72 36.15 14.16 -4.84
N ALA A 73 34.90 13.74 -4.99
CA ALA A 73 34.48 12.35 -5.04
C ALA A 73 34.56 11.81 -6.47
N GLN A 74 35.02 10.57 -6.60
CA GLN A 74 35.11 9.83 -7.86
C GLN A 74 34.08 8.72 -7.91
N ARG A 75 33.29 8.68 -8.99
CA ARG A 75 32.31 7.64 -9.24
C ARG A 75 33.03 6.31 -9.53
N LEU A 76 32.71 5.26 -8.78
CA LEU A 76 33.29 3.92 -8.96
C LEU A 76 32.44 3.04 -9.86
N THR A 77 31.14 3.30 -9.93
CA THR A 77 30.19 2.46 -10.64
C THR A 77 29.18 3.31 -11.42
N SER A 78 28.59 2.72 -12.45
CA SER A 78 27.59 3.40 -13.27
C SER A 78 26.62 2.37 -13.80
N HIS A 79 25.50 2.20 -13.10
CA HIS A 79 24.45 1.27 -13.50
C HIS A 79 23.07 1.92 -13.36
N ALA A 80 22.05 1.37 -14.03
CA ALA A 80 20.69 1.88 -13.90
C ALA A 80 20.09 1.58 -12.52
N SER A 81 20.42 0.42 -11.96
CA SER A 81 20.00 -0.07 -10.63
C SER A 81 20.77 0.57 -9.49
N ASP A 82 20.11 0.69 -8.33
CA ASP A 82 20.71 1.28 -7.13
C ASP A 82 21.79 0.35 -6.55
N GLU A 83 22.96 0.93 -6.31
CA GLU A 83 24.09 0.31 -5.66
C GLU A 83 24.34 0.97 -4.30
N THR A 84 24.31 0.15 -3.26
CA THR A 84 24.10 0.65 -1.88
C THR A 84 25.25 0.31 -0.94
N ARG A 85 25.05 -0.58 0.05
CA ARG A 85 26.10 -0.87 1.04
C ARG A 85 27.35 -1.40 0.37
N SER A 86 28.51 -0.96 0.85
CA SER A 86 29.82 -1.48 0.44
C SER A 86 30.69 -1.85 1.63
N ALA A 87 31.70 -2.69 1.40
CA ALA A 87 32.73 -3.03 2.37
C ALA A 87 34.05 -3.36 1.66
N PHE A 88 35.18 -3.00 2.26
CA PHE A 88 36.50 -3.41 1.78
C PHE A 88 36.89 -4.78 2.34
N SER A 89 37.63 -5.57 1.56
CA SER A 89 38.36 -6.71 2.10
C SER A 89 39.42 -6.27 3.11
N PRO A 90 39.84 -7.13 4.06
CA PRO A 90 40.83 -6.77 5.08
C PRO A 90 42.17 -6.28 4.52
N ASP A 91 42.56 -6.79 3.34
CA ASP A 91 43.77 -6.38 2.61
C ASP A 91 43.59 -5.12 1.74
N GLY A 92 42.36 -4.62 1.61
CA GLY A 92 42.01 -3.44 0.82
C GLY A 92 42.05 -3.62 -0.70
N THR A 93 42.15 -4.86 -1.21
CA THR A 93 42.27 -5.14 -2.65
C THR A 93 40.92 -5.40 -3.34
N LEU A 94 39.87 -5.68 -2.58
CA LEU A 94 38.51 -5.91 -3.07
C LEU A 94 37.52 -4.96 -2.39
N LEU A 95 36.48 -4.59 -3.14
CA LEU A 95 35.29 -3.94 -2.61
C LEU A 95 34.07 -4.82 -2.90
N ALA A 96 33.39 -5.26 -1.85
CA ALA A 96 32.06 -5.88 -1.95
C ALA A 96 30.98 -4.80 -1.92
N PHE A 97 29.88 -4.99 -2.65
CA PHE A 97 28.76 -4.07 -2.64
C PHE A 97 27.41 -4.72 -2.99
N GLU A 98 26.32 -4.08 -2.55
CA GLU A 98 24.94 -4.46 -2.86
C GLU A 98 24.48 -3.85 -4.18
N SER A 99 23.80 -4.64 -5.02
CA SER A 99 23.20 -4.16 -6.27
C SER A 99 21.97 -4.99 -6.66
N GLU A 100 20.96 -4.35 -7.25
CA GLU A 100 19.72 -4.97 -7.75
C GLU A 100 19.71 -5.19 -9.27
N ARG A 101 20.88 -5.11 -9.92
CA ARG A 101 21.04 -5.19 -11.39
C ARG A 101 20.53 -6.47 -12.06
N GLU A 102 20.33 -7.53 -11.30
CA GLU A 102 19.78 -8.83 -11.75
C GLU A 102 18.48 -9.17 -10.99
N GLY A 103 17.68 -8.13 -10.67
CA GLY A 103 16.29 -8.26 -10.22
C GLY A 103 16.05 -8.41 -8.72
N SER A 104 17.04 -8.85 -7.97
CA SER A 104 17.00 -8.79 -6.50
C SER A 104 18.32 -8.31 -5.93
N ARG A 105 18.30 -7.87 -4.68
CA ARG A 105 19.50 -7.37 -4.00
C ARG A 105 20.51 -8.48 -3.79
N ASN A 106 21.58 -8.44 -4.58
CA ASN A 106 22.69 -9.37 -4.53
C ASN A 106 23.98 -8.67 -4.14
N VAL A 107 24.95 -9.47 -3.68
CA VAL A 107 26.30 -8.99 -3.39
C VAL A 107 27.20 -9.24 -4.59
N TYR A 108 27.93 -8.19 -4.95
CA TYR A 108 28.94 -8.16 -5.99
C TYR A 108 30.29 -7.80 -5.38
N VAL A 109 31.37 -8.12 -6.08
CA VAL A 109 32.73 -7.73 -5.72
C VAL A 109 33.45 -7.17 -6.93
N MET A 110 34.36 -6.22 -6.68
CA MET A 110 35.29 -5.72 -7.70
C MET A 110 36.70 -5.53 -7.11
N PRO A 111 37.76 -5.79 -7.88
CA PRO A 111 39.10 -5.36 -7.51
C PRO A 111 39.18 -3.84 -7.42
N VAL A 112 39.92 -3.33 -6.43
CA VAL A 112 40.20 -1.91 -6.28
C VAL A 112 41.68 -1.68 -6.06
N SER A 113 42.21 -0.59 -6.62
CA SER A 113 43.60 -0.18 -6.46
C SER A 113 43.72 1.34 -6.33
N LYS A 114 44.82 1.83 -5.75
CA LYS A 114 45.08 3.27 -5.67
C LYS A 114 45.70 3.77 -6.98
N GLY A 115 45.05 4.74 -7.62
CA GLY A 115 45.56 5.49 -8.77
C GLY A 115 45.91 6.94 -8.41
N ALA A 116 46.42 7.68 -9.39
CA ALA A 116 46.86 9.08 -9.22
C ALA A 116 45.71 10.05 -8.85
N GLY A 117 44.45 9.65 -9.04
CA GLY A 117 43.27 10.46 -8.73
C GLY A 117 42.37 9.94 -7.60
N GLY A 118 42.61 8.74 -7.07
CA GLY A 118 41.68 8.06 -6.15
C GLY A 118 41.66 6.56 -6.34
N LEU A 119 40.56 5.91 -5.94
CA LEU A 119 40.38 4.48 -6.16
C LEU A 119 40.03 4.19 -7.63
N VAL A 120 40.68 3.17 -8.19
CA VAL A 120 40.40 2.63 -9.52
C VAL A 120 39.70 1.29 -9.34
N ALA A 121 38.47 1.19 -9.82
CA ALA A 121 37.67 -0.03 -9.83
C ALA A 121 38.01 -0.91 -11.05
N GLY A 122 38.09 -2.22 -10.83
CA GLY A 122 38.20 -3.25 -11.87
C GLY A 122 36.86 -3.88 -12.22
N ASP A 123 36.92 -5.06 -12.84
CA ASP A 123 35.72 -5.77 -13.31
C ASP A 123 34.83 -6.24 -12.14
N VAL A 124 33.53 -6.02 -12.29
CA VAL A 124 32.50 -6.41 -11.32
C VAL A 124 32.11 -7.88 -11.53
N ARG A 125 32.00 -8.63 -10.44
CA ARG A 125 31.52 -10.02 -10.42
C ARG A 125 30.45 -10.24 -9.35
N ARG A 126 29.41 -10.98 -9.68
CA ARG A 126 28.36 -11.41 -8.74
C ARG A 126 28.88 -12.49 -7.79
N VAL A 127 28.52 -12.41 -6.51
CA VAL A 127 28.91 -13.36 -5.46
C VAL A 127 27.73 -14.23 -5.03
N THR A 128 26.57 -13.63 -4.80
CA THR A 128 25.34 -14.37 -4.47
C THR A 128 24.56 -14.61 -5.75
N LEU A 129 24.41 -15.85 -6.19
CA LEU A 129 23.90 -16.17 -7.54
C LEU A 129 22.38 -16.36 -7.63
N GLY A 130 21.69 -16.50 -6.51
CA GLY A 130 20.24 -16.68 -6.49
C GLY A 130 19.48 -15.37 -6.30
N ASP A 131 18.24 -15.33 -6.79
CA ASP A 131 17.42 -14.12 -6.65
C ASP A 131 16.68 -14.04 -5.31
N ARG A 132 17.50 -13.90 -4.27
CA ARG A 132 17.11 -13.65 -2.87
C ARG A 132 17.79 -12.37 -2.41
N GLY A 133 17.08 -11.58 -1.61
CA GLY A 133 17.67 -10.39 -0.98
C GLY A 133 18.77 -10.76 0.01
N HIS A 134 19.97 -10.24 -0.21
CA HIS A 134 21.13 -10.34 0.67
C HIS A 134 21.56 -8.95 1.14
N THR A 135 21.73 -8.79 2.45
CA THR A 135 22.29 -7.55 3.03
C THR A 135 23.74 -7.80 3.40
N LEU A 136 24.66 -7.01 2.84
CA LEU A 136 26.08 -7.05 3.10
C LEU A 136 26.39 -6.49 4.49
N ALA A 137 27.17 -7.23 5.27
CA ALA A 137 27.68 -6.79 6.56
C ALA A 137 29.20 -6.56 6.56
N GLY A 138 29.95 -7.28 5.71
CA GLY A 138 31.39 -7.10 5.57
C GLY A 138 32.10 -8.32 4.99
N PHE A 139 33.37 -8.47 5.32
CA PHE A 139 34.18 -9.66 5.01
C PHE A 139 34.48 -10.46 6.28
N ASN A 140 34.84 -11.73 6.12
CA ASN A 140 35.49 -12.50 7.17
C ASN A 140 36.95 -12.05 7.37
N HIS A 141 37.59 -12.55 8.44
CA HIS A 141 38.91 -12.08 8.87
C HIS A 141 40.04 -12.23 7.82
N ASP A 142 39.95 -13.21 6.93
CA ASP A 142 40.95 -13.50 5.89
C ASP A 142 40.57 -12.97 4.51
N GLY A 143 39.40 -12.34 4.36
CA GLY A 143 38.92 -11.79 3.10
C GLY A 143 38.47 -12.81 2.06
N THR A 144 38.39 -14.10 2.39
CA THR A 144 37.97 -15.16 1.45
C THR A 144 36.45 -15.27 1.31
N ARG A 145 35.68 -14.70 2.23
CA ARG A 145 34.21 -14.76 2.25
C ARG A 145 33.60 -13.39 2.58
N VAL A 146 32.46 -13.11 1.96
CA VAL A 146 31.57 -12.00 2.36
C VAL A 146 30.60 -12.49 3.42
N ILE A 147 30.29 -11.64 4.38
CA ILE A 147 29.39 -11.90 5.51
C ILE A 147 28.08 -11.14 5.28
N LEU A 148 26.97 -11.83 5.50
CA LEU A 148 25.63 -11.41 5.06
C LEU A 148 24.59 -11.58 6.16
N THR A 149 23.58 -10.71 6.17
CA THR A 149 22.26 -11.00 6.73
C THR A 149 21.31 -11.36 5.59
N SER A 150 20.58 -12.46 5.69
CA SER A 150 19.68 -12.88 4.62
C SER A 150 18.50 -13.71 5.11
N GLY A 151 17.41 -13.68 4.35
CA GLY A 151 16.40 -14.75 4.35
C GLY A 151 16.73 -15.75 3.26
N HIS A 152 17.96 -16.27 3.21
CA HIS A 152 18.42 -17.18 2.16
C HIS A 152 17.58 -18.46 2.12
N GLU A 153 17.30 -19.01 3.30
CA GLU A 153 16.31 -20.07 3.46
C GLU A 153 14.88 -19.50 3.37
N PRO A 154 13.92 -20.23 2.76
CA PRO A 154 12.50 -19.92 2.89
C PRO A 154 12.12 -19.86 4.37
N ALA A 155 11.70 -18.67 4.80
CA ALA A 155 11.52 -18.37 6.21
C ALA A 155 10.20 -18.99 6.73
N ILE A 156 10.27 -19.56 7.92
CA ILE A 156 9.09 -20.04 8.66
C ILE A 156 8.36 -18.86 9.32
N PHE A 157 9.13 -17.98 9.96
CA PHE A 157 8.70 -16.79 10.69
C PHE A 157 9.51 -15.55 10.26
N ARG A 158 9.23 -14.39 10.85
CA ARG A 158 9.78 -13.07 10.45
C ARG A 158 11.26 -12.83 10.79
N GLY A 159 12.02 -13.85 11.19
CA GLY A 159 13.43 -13.76 11.59
C GLY A 159 14.41 -13.94 10.42
N VAL A 160 15.56 -13.26 10.48
CA VAL A 160 16.68 -13.40 9.55
C VAL A 160 17.86 -14.10 10.22
N LYS A 161 18.72 -14.74 9.42
CA LYS A 161 19.93 -15.41 9.87
C LYS A 161 21.18 -14.79 9.24
N MET A 162 22.32 -15.16 9.81
CA MET A 162 23.64 -14.71 9.39
C MET A 162 24.30 -15.78 8.53
N TYR A 163 24.82 -15.37 7.37
CA TYR A 163 25.40 -16.25 6.38
C TYR A 163 26.77 -15.74 5.94
N SER A 164 27.51 -16.60 5.25
CA SER A 164 28.73 -16.25 4.54
C SER A 164 28.73 -16.85 3.14
N ALA A 165 29.23 -16.10 2.16
CA ALA A 165 29.36 -16.56 0.77
C ALA A 165 30.82 -16.49 0.32
N PRO A 166 31.35 -17.47 -0.43
CA PRO A 166 32.71 -17.43 -0.97
C PRO A 166 32.88 -16.22 -1.87
N VAL A 167 33.96 -15.46 -1.70
CA VAL A 167 34.21 -14.28 -2.54
C VAL A 167 34.25 -14.67 -4.01
N SER A 168 34.74 -15.86 -4.38
CA SER A 168 34.76 -16.40 -5.75
C SER A 168 33.39 -16.45 -6.44
N GLY A 169 32.30 -16.46 -5.68
CA GLY A 169 30.96 -16.74 -6.19
C GLY A 169 30.72 -18.21 -6.52
N GLU A 170 31.71 -19.07 -6.31
CA GLU A 170 31.62 -20.52 -6.49
C GLU A 170 31.51 -21.21 -5.13
N GLY A 171 30.51 -22.07 -4.99
CA GLY A 171 30.21 -22.80 -3.76
C GLY A 171 28.93 -22.32 -3.07
N PRO A 172 28.54 -22.97 -1.96
CA PRO A 172 27.27 -22.71 -1.31
C PRO A 172 27.34 -21.51 -0.36
N ILE A 173 26.19 -20.88 -0.14
CA ILE A 173 26.02 -19.92 0.95
C ILE A 173 25.85 -20.70 2.26
N GLU A 174 26.70 -20.42 3.25
CA GLU A 174 26.77 -21.18 4.49
C GLU A 174 26.28 -20.34 5.67
N LYS A 175 25.50 -20.95 6.57
CA LYS A 175 25.11 -20.32 7.84
C LYS A 175 26.34 -20.17 8.74
N ILE A 176 26.40 -19.05 9.46
CA ILE A 176 27.37 -18.87 10.55
C ILE A 176 26.91 -19.63 11.81
N THR A 177 25.60 -19.62 12.05
CA THR A 177 24.93 -20.32 13.17
C THR A 177 23.46 -20.54 12.82
N GLU A 178 22.79 -21.45 13.52
CA GLU A 178 21.34 -21.63 13.41
C GLU A 178 20.53 -20.55 14.16
N ALA A 179 21.17 -19.78 15.05
CA ALA A 179 20.51 -18.70 15.76
C ALA A 179 20.07 -17.55 14.84
N TYR A 180 18.93 -16.95 15.15
CA TYR A 180 18.47 -15.73 14.48
C TYR A 180 19.30 -14.51 14.91
N GLY A 181 19.58 -13.63 13.96
CA GLY A 181 20.41 -12.44 14.16
C GLY A 181 20.66 -11.65 12.87
N ALA A 182 20.97 -10.37 13.03
CA ALA A 182 21.26 -9.44 11.95
C ALA A 182 22.53 -8.61 12.21
N SER A 183 22.99 -7.88 11.19
CA SER A 183 24.18 -7.01 11.22
C SER A 183 25.44 -7.67 11.83
N PRO A 184 25.85 -8.87 11.35
CA PRO A 184 27.03 -9.55 11.88
C PRO A 184 28.34 -8.78 11.60
N SER A 185 29.22 -8.69 12.58
CA SER A 185 30.61 -8.22 12.40
C SER A 185 31.59 -9.20 13.03
N VAL A 186 32.70 -9.47 12.34
CA VAL A 186 33.69 -10.50 12.72
C VAL A 186 34.89 -9.83 13.41
N SER A 187 35.41 -10.43 14.48
CA SER A 187 36.65 -9.97 15.11
C SER A 187 37.86 -10.16 14.18
N ALA A 188 38.90 -9.33 14.37
CA ALA A 188 40.09 -9.35 13.49
C ALA A 188 40.82 -10.70 13.46
N ASP A 189 40.68 -11.51 14.51
CA ASP A 189 41.23 -12.87 14.62
C ASP A 189 40.24 -13.98 14.23
N GLY A 190 39.01 -13.62 13.85
CA GLY A 190 37.94 -14.57 13.51
C GLY A 190 37.37 -15.37 14.68
N SER A 191 37.76 -15.07 15.93
CA SER A 191 37.35 -15.86 17.10
C SER A 191 35.91 -15.58 17.57
N SER A 192 35.34 -14.43 17.20
CA SER A 192 33.99 -14.05 17.61
C SER A 192 33.22 -13.28 16.53
N VAL A 193 31.90 -13.36 16.61
CA VAL A 193 30.96 -12.60 15.77
C VAL A 193 30.05 -11.78 16.68
N LEU A 194 30.02 -10.47 16.50
CA LEU A 194 28.99 -9.61 17.07
C LEU A 194 27.76 -9.59 16.16
N PHE A 195 26.57 -9.53 16.74
CA PHE A 195 25.34 -9.47 15.98
C PHE A 195 24.21 -8.88 16.83
N VAL A 196 23.11 -8.54 16.17
CA VAL A 196 21.97 -7.88 16.79
C VAL A 196 20.77 -8.83 16.81
N ARG A 197 20.05 -8.87 17.94
CA ARG A 197 18.74 -9.56 18.08
C ARG A 197 17.68 -8.55 18.47
N GLY A 198 16.52 -8.61 17.83
CA GLY A 198 15.42 -7.64 17.97
C GLY A 198 14.85 -7.28 16.59
N ARG A 199 13.81 -6.44 16.56
CA ARG A 199 13.09 -6.09 15.32
C ARG A 199 12.78 -4.60 15.21
N HIS A 200 13.58 -3.76 15.87
CA HIS A 200 13.34 -2.32 15.88
C HIS A 200 13.58 -1.69 14.51
N ASP A 201 12.91 -0.56 14.29
CA ASP A 201 13.14 0.30 13.14
C ASP A 201 14.12 1.42 13.55
N PRO A 202 15.30 1.56 12.91
CA PRO A 202 16.27 2.59 13.27
C PRO A 202 15.76 4.03 13.08
N THR A 203 14.66 4.23 12.35
CA THR A 203 13.98 5.53 12.22
C THR A 203 13.16 5.91 13.46
N ARG A 204 12.96 4.97 14.40
CA ARG A 204 12.23 5.17 15.67
C ARG A 204 13.17 5.06 16.89
N PRO A 205 14.15 5.96 17.06
CA PRO A 205 15.12 5.88 18.16
C PRO A 205 14.49 5.94 19.56
N ARG A 206 13.25 6.47 19.68
CA ARG A 206 12.50 6.55 20.95
C ARG A 206 11.69 5.30 21.28
N TYR A 207 11.55 4.36 20.36
CA TYR A 207 10.85 3.11 20.64
C TYR A 207 11.55 2.34 21.76
N ALA A 208 10.79 2.01 22.81
CA ALA A 208 11.24 1.32 24.01
C ALA A 208 10.37 0.08 24.34
N GLY A 209 9.77 -0.53 23.32
CA GLY A 209 8.96 -1.74 23.45
C GLY A 209 9.80 -3.02 23.44
N SER A 210 9.18 -4.19 23.50
CA SER A 210 9.89 -5.47 23.64
C SER A 210 10.68 -5.92 22.41
N ALA A 211 10.48 -5.26 21.27
CA ALA A 211 11.22 -5.56 20.05
C ALA A 211 12.52 -4.74 19.91
N THR A 212 12.90 -3.99 20.95
CA THR A 212 14.19 -3.28 20.99
C THR A 212 15.32 -4.24 20.73
N SER A 213 16.37 -3.73 20.07
CA SER A 213 17.49 -4.56 19.68
C SER A 213 18.59 -4.58 20.74
N ASP A 214 19.11 -5.78 21.02
CA ASP A 214 20.28 -6.00 21.86
C ASP A 214 21.49 -6.43 21.02
N LEU A 215 22.68 -6.08 21.49
CA LEU A 215 23.94 -6.57 20.96
C LEU A 215 24.32 -7.91 21.62
N TRP A 216 24.72 -8.88 20.81
CA TRP A 216 25.15 -10.21 21.21
C TRP A 216 26.51 -10.55 20.63
N ARG A 217 27.23 -11.45 21.30
CA ARG A 217 28.49 -12.04 20.83
C ARG A 217 28.36 -13.56 20.76
N LEU A 218 28.79 -14.14 19.63
CA LEU A 218 29.00 -15.57 19.42
C LEU A 218 30.49 -15.88 19.51
N ASP A 219 30.87 -16.87 20.31
CA ASP A 219 32.18 -17.54 20.23
C ASP A 219 32.14 -18.54 19.08
N VAL A 220 32.93 -18.30 18.02
CA VAL A 220 32.92 -19.13 16.81
C VAL A 220 33.41 -20.55 17.08
N LYS A 221 34.33 -20.74 18.03
CA LYS A 221 34.92 -22.06 18.32
C LYS A 221 34.11 -22.82 19.37
N GLY A 222 33.69 -22.12 20.42
CA GLY A 222 32.92 -22.70 21.54
C GLY A 222 31.43 -22.82 21.28
N GLY A 223 30.88 -22.05 20.34
CA GLY A 223 29.43 -21.99 20.03
C GLY A 223 28.58 -21.28 21.10
N GLY A 224 29.20 -20.70 22.14
CA GLY A 224 28.51 -20.01 23.22
C GLY A 224 28.10 -18.59 22.85
N PHE A 225 26.99 -18.10 23.42
CA PHE A 225 26.53 -16.74 23.21
C PHE A 225 26.65 -15.89 24.48
N THR A 226 26.82 -14.58 24.31
CA THR A 226 26.81 -13.60 25.39
C THR A 226 25.96 -12.41 24.96
N ARG A 227 24.89 -12.12 25.71
CA ARG A 227 24.12 -10.88 25.56
C ARG A 227 24.92 -9.73 26.16
N LEU A 228 25.35 -8.78 25.34
CA LEU A 228 26.20 -7.66 25.77
C LEU A 228 25.40 -6.44 26.22
N THR A 229 24.15 -6.30 25.79
CA THR A 229 23.30 -5.17 26.18
C THR A 229 21.91 -5.64 26.60
N THR A 230 21.30 -4.93 27.56
CA THR A 230 20.00 -5.27 28.15
C THR A 230 19.10 -4.06 28.43
N ASN A 231 19.50 -2.88 27.94
CA ASN A 231 18.76 -1.65 28.18
C ASN A 231 17.43 -1.61 27.39
N VAL A 232 16.55 -0.68 27.75
CA VAL A 232 15.21 -0.52 27.16
C VAL A 232 15.22 0.28 25.85
N ALA A 233 16.39 0.53 25.27
CA ALA A 233 16.56 1.29 24.03
C ALA A 233 17.15 0.40 22.93
N ASN A 234 17.34 0.98 21.75
CA ASN A 234 17.79 0.21 20.59
C ASN A 234 19.31 0.26 20.50
N ASP A 235 19.94 -0.92 20.47
CA ASP A 235 21.36 -1.09 20.17
C ASP A 235 21.53 -1.81 18.82
N GLY A 236 22.49 -1.35 18.01
CA GLY A 236 22.75 -1.90 16.68
C GLY A 236 24.14 -1.59 16.15
N ASP A 237 24.47 -2.15 14.98
CA ASP A 237 25.72 -1.89 14.23
C ASP A 237 26.98 -1.92 15.12
N GLY A 238 27.19 -3.05 15.81
CA GLY A 238 28.33 -3.25 16.70
C GLY A 238 29.58 -3.73 15.96
N TYR A 239 30.74 -3.14 16.27
CA TYR A 239 32.04 -3.46 15.66
C TYR A 239 33.12 -3.67 16.74
N PRO A 240 33.87 -4.79 16.69
CA PRO A 240 35.02 -5.00 17.57
C PRO A 240 36.23 -4.16 17.09
N LEU A 241 36.95 -3.56 18.04
CA LEU A 241 38.19 -2.82 17.78
C LEU A 241 39.45 -3.65 18.08
N PRO A 242 40.62 -3.30 17.53
CA PRO A 242 41.88 -4.02 17.76
C PRO A 242 42.31 -4.10 19.23
N ASP A 243 41.91 -3.13 20.06
CA ASP A 243 42.19 -3.14 21.50
C ASP A 243 41.29 -4.12 22.29
N GLY A 244 40.29 -4.70 21.63
CA GLY A 244 39.29 -5.61 22.19
C GLY A 244 38.07 -4.91 22.77
N SER A 245 37.96 -3.59 22.68
CA SER A 245 36.73 -2.84 22.96
C SER A 245 35.71 -2.99 21.82
N ILE A 246 34.46 -2.61 22.06
CA ILE A 246 33.37 -2.71 21.08
C ILE A 246 32.74 -1.33 20.94
N VAL A 247 32.54 -0.85 19.71
CA VAL A 247 31.79 0.37 19.41
C VAL A 247 30.50 0.02 18.69
N PHE A 248 29.40 0.66 19.05
CA PHE A 248 28.08 0.34 18.54
C PHE A 248 27.18 1.58 18.54
N VAL A 249 26.08 1.52 17.78
CA VAL A 249 25.03 2.54 17.78
C VAL A 249 24.03 2.23 18.89
N SER A 250 23.66 3.23 19.69
CA SER A 250 22.62 3.10 20.72
C SER A 250 21.73 4.32 20.76
N SER A 251 20.44 4.10 20.99
CA SER A 251 19.43 5.16 21.20
C SER A 251 19.15 5.46 22.68
N ARG A 252 19.97 4.95 23.61
CA ARG A 252 19.74 5.02 25.06
C ARG A 252 19.67 6.42 25.67
N ASP A 253 20.17 7.44 24.97
CA ASP A 253 20.03 8.85 25.37
C ASP A 253 18.90 9.59 24.61
N GLY A 254 18.01 8.84 23.96
CA GLY A 254 16.86 9.36 23.21
C GLY A 254 17.13 9.55 21.71
N GLN A 255 18.36 9.33 21.24
CA GLN A 255 18.74 9.44 19.83
C GLN A 255 19.89 8.49 19.48
N ASN A 256 19.99 8.06 18.23
CA ASN A 256 21.08 7.20 17.77
C ASN A 256 22.44 7.92 17.89
N ASN A 257 23.30 7.42 18.76
CA ASN A 257 24.66 7.91 18.99
C ASN A 257 25.65 6.74 19.07
N LEU A 258 26.95 7.03 19.00
CA LEU A 258 28.00 6.04 19.16
C LEU A 258 28.32 5.83 20.64
N TRP A 259 28.44 4.57 21.03
CA TRP A 259 28.79 4.14 22.38
C TRP A 259 29.90 3.11 22.33
N ARG A 260 30.66 2.98 23.44
CA ARG A 260 31.77 2.03 23.58
C ARG A 260 31.59 1.15 24.80
N LEU A 261 31.72 -0.16 24.61
CA LEU A 261 31.97 -1.12 25.70
C LEU A 261 33.48 -1.35 25.85
N PRO A 262 34.01 -1.38 27.08
CA PRO A 262 35.41 -1.68 27.31
C PRO A 262 35.74 -3.14 26.96
N LYS A 263 37.05 -3.41 26.79
CA LYS A 263 37.53 -4.77 26.56
C LYS A 263 37.05 -5.73 27.65
N GLY A 264 36.56 -6.88 27.22
CA GLY A 264 36.13 -7.95 28.13
C GLY A 264 34.76 -7.71 28.76
N ALA A 265 34.02 -6.68 28.35
CA ALA A 265 32.65 -6.46 28.79
C ALA A 265 31.76 -7.70 28.50
N THR A 266 30.90 -8.00 29.47
CA THR A 266 29.87 -9.05 29.40
C THR A 266 28.46 -8.49 29.54
N ASP A 267 28.34 -7.20 29.82
CA ASP A 267 27.12 -6.41 29.91
C ASP A 267 27.42 -4.94 29.55
N ASP A 268 26.39 -4.08 29.60
CA ASP A 268 26.48 -2.68 29.20
C ASP A 268 26.60 -1.68 30.34
N SER A 269 26.89 -2.15 31.56
CA SER A 269 27.05 -1.28 32.74
C SER A 269 28.21 -0.29 32.62
N ALA A 270 29.25 -0.64 31.87
CA ALA A 270 30.44 0.16 31.64
C ALA A 270 30.42 0.91 30.28
N ALA A 271 29.27 0.99 29.61
CA ALA A 271 29.16 1.67 28.32
C ALA A 271 29.41 3.18 28.43
N VAL A 272 30.23 3.72 27.51
CA VAL A 272 30.57 5.15 27.47
C VAL A 272 30.10 5.77 26.15
N GLN A 273 29.44 6.92 26.22
CA GLN A 273 28.99 7.68 25.06
C GLN A 273 30.18 8.35 24.35
N LEU A 274 30.27 8.21 23.03
CA LEU A 274 31.32 8.82 22.19
C LEU A 274 30.84 10.04 21.40
N THR A 275 29.58 10.07 20.98
CA THR A 275 28.99 11.18 20.21
C THR A 275 27.67 11.65 20.81
N ARG A 276 27.28 12.89 20.52
CA ARG A 276 26.02 13.49 20.96
C ARG A 276 25.41 14.37 19.87
N PHE A 277 24.53 13.78 19.06
CA PHE A 277 23.76 14.46 18.00
C PHE A 277 22.32 14.73 18.43
N ALA A 278 22.14 15.28 19.63
CA ALA A 278 20.82 15.62 20.15
C ALA A 278 20.27 16.92 19.51
N PRO A 279 18.94 17.05 19.39
CA PRO A 279 18.29 18.32 19.05
C PRO A 279 18.71 19.47 19.97
N ALA A 280 18.62 20.70 19.47
CA ALA A 280 18.87 21.87 20.29
C ALA A 280 17.80 21.98 21.40
N ALA A 281 18.16 22.55 22.55
CA ALA A 281 17.24 22.72 23.66
C ALA A 281 16.00 23.53 23.23
N GLY A 282 14.81 22.95 23.42
CA GLY A 282 13.53 23.55 23.04
C GLY A 282 12.98 23.10 21.68
N GLU A 283 13.75 22.37 20.86
CA GLU A 283 13.20 21.76 19.64
C GLU A 283 12.33 20.54 19.96
N VAL A 284 11.13 20.49 19.39
CA VAL A 284 10.20 19.36 19.54
C VAL A 284 10.40 18.39 18.37
N THR A 285 11.56 17.76 18.33
CA THR A 285 12.00 16.82 17.28
C THR A 285 12.89 15.74 17.87
N ILE A 286 13.04 14.62 17.18
CA ILE A 286 14.08 13.63 17.48
C ILE A 286 15.40 14.01 16.80
N GLY A 287 15.39 14.69 15.64
CA GLY A 287 16.58 15.23 14.96
C GLY A 287 17.45 14.24 14.18
N HIS A 288 17.19 12.93 14.30
CA HIS A 288 17.89 11.78 13.66
C HIS A 288 19.42 11.89 13.66
N GLY A 289 20.03 11.20 14.62
CA GLY A 289 21.48 11.15 14.84
C GLY A 289 22.19 10.20 13.87
N VAL A 290 23.07 9.37 14.40
CA VAL A 290 23.95 8.47 13.64
C VAL A 290 23.13 7.48 12.81
N ARG A 291 23.47 7.38 11.52
CA ARG A 291 22.98 6.37 10.58
C ARG A 291 24.14 5.72 9.82
N ASP A 292 23.92 4.48 9.40
CA ASP A 292 24.82 3.72 8.53
C ASP A 292 26.27 3.68 9.05
N PHE A 293 26.46 3.38 10.34
CA PHE A 293 27.78 3.32 10.95
C PHE A 293 28.59 2.11 10.44
N SER A 294 29.87 2.32 10.17
CA SER A 294 30.78 1.29 9.69
C SER A 294 32.21 1.49 10.19
N VAL A 295 32.90 0.38 10.44
CA VAL A 295 34.32 0.30 10.83
C VAL A 295 34.97 -0.81 10.00
N PRO A 296 36.18 -0.63 9.44
CA PRO A 296 36.81 -1.67 8.64
C PRO A 296 37.38 -2.75 9.57
N ALA A 297 37.44 -3.99 9.08
CA ALA A 297 37.97 -5.11 9.85
C ALA A 297 39.40 -4.81 10.32
N GLY A 298 39.63 -4.85 11.64
CA GLY A 298 40.94 -4.60 12.25
C GLY A 298 41.42 -3.13 12.22
N GLY A 299 40.60 -2.18 11.75
CA GLY A 299 40.94 -0.75 11.76
C GLY A 299 40.31 0.03 12.91
N THR A 300 40.61 1.33 12.98
CA THR A 300 40.07 2.24 14.01
C THR A 300 39.29 3.42 13.46
N LEU A 301 39.24 3.62 12.13
CA LEU A 301 38.46 4.70 11.53
C LEU A 301 36.98 4.30 11.44
N GLY A 302 36.11 4.97 12.21
CA GLY A 302 34.67 4.87 12.04
C GLY A 302 34.15 5.89 11.04
N VAL A 303 33.14 5.51 10.25
CA VAL A 303 32.39 6.42 9.36
C VAL A 303 30.90 6.25 9.56
N PHE A 304 30.14 7.32 9.38
CA PHE A 304 28.69 7.32 9.51
C PHE A 304 28.09 8.57 8.87
N CYS A 305 26.77 8.58 8.72
CA CYS A 305 26.02 9.75 8.29
C CYS A 305 25.23 10.36 9.45
N VAL A 306 25.09 11.69 9.46
CA VAL A 306 24.11 12.43 10.27
C VAL A 306 23.43 13.43 9.36
N TRP A 307 22.09 13.40 9.33
CA TRP A 307 21.33 14.20 8.36
C TRP A 307 21.83 13.97 6.92
N ASP A 308 22.32 15.01 6.24
CA ASP A 308 22.89 15.02 4.89
C ASP A 308 24.43 14.97 4.86
N GLN A 309 25.07 14.78 6.01
CA GLN A 309 26.52 14.90 6.15
C GLN A 309 27.18 13.56 6.43
N LEU A 310 28.34 13.36 5.82
CA LEU A 310 29.26 12.25 6.06
C LEU A 310 30.26 12.64 7.16
N TYR A 311 30.53 11.72 8.09
CA TYR A 311 31.46 11.91 9.19
C TYR A 311 32.52 10.81 9.25
N THR A 312 33.71 11.17 9.73
CA THR A 312 34.75 10.26 10.19
C THR A 312 35.00 10.44 11.68
N ILE A 313 35.44 9.38 12.37
CA ILE A 313 35.87 9.42 13.77
C ILE A 313 37.03 8.44 13.99
N ASP A 314 38.14 8.91 14.57
CA ASP A 314 39.24 8.01 14.96
C ASP A 314 38.93 7.38 16.32
N LEU A 315 38.57 6.11 16.30
CA LEU A 315 38.20 5.34 17.49
C LEU A 315 39.44 4.87 18.27
N GLY A 316 40.64 4.96 17.70
CA GLY A 316 41.90 4.65 18.40
C GLY A 316 42.42 5.81 19.24
N ALA A 317 41.91 7.03 19.01
CA ALA A 317 42.27 8.19 19.79
C ALA A 317 41.77 8.07 21.24
N GLY A 318 42.55 8.58 22.21
CA GLY A 318 42.14 8.61 23.62
C GLY A 318 40.87 9.44 23.87
N LYS A 319 40.58 10.41 22.99
CA LYS A 319 39.33 11.15 22.94
C LYS A 319 38.85 11.24 21.49
N PRO A 320 38.01 10.32 21.02
CA PRO A 320 37.48 10.33 19.67
C PRO A 320 36.64 11.58 19.41
N GLU A 321 36.85 12.24 18.26
CA GLU A 321 36.06 13.40 17.82
C GLU A 321 35.57 13.21 16.39
N ALA A 322 34.28 13.42 16.16
CA ALA A 322 33.65 13.30 14.85
C ALA A 322 34.00 14.50 13.96
N ARG A 323 34.36 14.25 12.70
CA ARG A 323 34.76 15.26 11.71
C ARG A 323 33.93 15.13 10.44
N VAL A 324 33.39 16.24 9.96
CA VAL A 324 32.63 16.29 8.71
C VAL A 324 33.55 16.05 7.51
N VAL A 325 33.15 15.15 6.63
CA VAL A 325 33.78 14.90 5.33
C VAL A 325 32.97 15.63 4.26
N ARG A 326 33.52 16.72 3.72
CA ARG A 326 32.90 17.46 2.62
C ARG A 326 33.24 16.78 1.30
N ALA A 327 32.26 16.17 0.66
CA ALA A 327 32.41 15.51 -0.63
C ALA A 327 31.68 16.29 -1.74
N ASN A 328 32.36 16.49 -2.86
CA ASN A 328 31.80 17.11 -4.06
C ASN A 328 31.91 16.12 -5.24
N VAL A 329 30.81 15.82 -5.92
CA VAL A 329 30.82 14.97 -7.12
C VAL A 329 31.55 15.68 -8.27
N GLY A 330 32.52 15.00 -8.88
CA GLY A 330 33.19 15.46 -10.10
C GLY A 330 32.58 14.82 -11.37
N GLY A 331 32.73 15.49 -12.52
CA GLY A 331 32.28 14.97 -13.83
C GLY A 331 30.87 15.40 -14.25
N ASP A 332 30.32 14.75 -15.28
CA ASP A 332 28.95 14.96 -15.75
C ASP A 332 27.94 14.19 -14.87
N THR A 333 27.04 14.93 -14.23
CA THR A 333 26.00 14.40 -13.35
C THR A 333 24.59 14.74 -13.84
N SER A 334 24.44 15.21 -15.07
CA SER A 334 23.16 15.67 -15.62
C SER A 334 22.08 14.57 -15.62
N GLN A 335 22.47 13.31 -15.71
CA GLN A 335 21.60 12.14 -15.60
C GLN A 335 20.90 12.00 -14.24
N LEU A 336 21.41 12.66 -13.19
CA LEU A 336 20.82 12.61 -11.85
C LEU A 336 19.65 13.60 -11.70
N ASP A 337 19.57 14.61 -12.56
CA ASP A 337 18.64 15.73 -12.40
C ASP A 337 17.32 15.53 -13.14
N TYR A 338 17.32 14.66 -14.17
CA TYR A 338 16.16 14.46 -15.05
C TYR A 338 15.88 12.98 -15.30
N ALA A 339 14.61 12.61 -15.42
CA ALA A 339 14.19 11.30 -15.94
C ALA A 339 13.27 11.45 -17.15
N ARG A 340 13.51 10.65 -18.18
CA ARG A 340 12.64 10.60 -19.37
C ARG A 340 11.74 9.38 -19.27
N LEU A 341 10.43 9.59 -19.26
CA LEU A 341 9.43 8.54 -19.12
C LEU A 341 8.43 8.58 -20.26
N ASN A 342 7.80 7.44 -20.54
CA ASN A 342 6.60 7.38 -21.35
C ASN A 342 5.43 6.93 -20.45
N LEU A 343 4.39 7.76 -20.36
CA LEU A 343 3.28 7.56 -19.43
C LEU A 343 2.16 6.66 -19.99
N SER A 344 2.32 6.11 -21.20
CA SER A 344 1.33 5.27 -21.90
C SER A 344 0.74 4.11 -21.09
N ARG A 345 1.53 3.56 -20.14
CA ARG A 345 1.13 2.45 -19.26
C ARG A 345 1.08 2.84 -17.78
N GLN A 346 0.96 4.13 -17.50
CA GLN A 346 0.86 4.69 -16.15
C GLN A 346 -0.47 5.45 -15.96
N VAL A 347 -1.50 5.07 -16.71
CA VAL A 347 -2.85 5.59 -16.52
C VAL A 347 -3.41 5.04 -15.21
N SER A 348 -3.89 5.95 -14.37
CA SER A 348 -4.50 5.65 -13.08
C SER A 348 -6.01 5.91 -13.06
N GLU A 349 -6.49 6.78 -13.95
CA GLU A 349 -7.89 7.17 -14.05
C GLU A 349 -8.26 7.44 -15.51
N ALA A 350 -9.51 7.16 -15.88
CA ALA A 350 -10.03 7.49 -17.19
C ALA A 350 -11.52 7.86 -17.10
N ALA A 351 -11.93 8.88 -17.84
CA ALA A 351 -13.31 9.33 -17.91
C ALA A 351 -13.70 9.65 -19.35
N LEU A 352 -14.85 9.15 -19.80
CA LEU A 352 -15.43 9.48 -21.10
C LEU A 352 -16.18 10.80 -21.03
N SER A 353 -16.06 11.61 -22.08
CA SER A 353 -16.93 12.77 -22.28
C SER A 353 -18.40 12.33 -22.32
N PRO A 354 -19.36 13.20 -21.99
CA PRO A 354 -20.77 12.81 -21.92
C PRO A 354 -21.31 12.21 -23.24
N ASP A 355 -20.80 12.67 -24.38
CA ASP A 355 -21.13 12.14 -25.72
C ASP A 355 -20.30 10.91 -26.15
N GLY A 356 -19.31 10.53 -25.34
CA GLY A 356 -18.43 9.39 -25.58
C GLY A 356 -17.47 9.54 -26.75
N LYS A 357 -17.20 10.76 -27.24
CA LYS A 357 -16.25 11.03 -28.34
C LYS A 357 -14.81 11.29 -27.89
N THR A 358 -14.61 11.68 -26.64
CA THR A 358 -13.29 11.99 -26.07
C THR A 358 -13.08 11.23 -24.77
N VAL A 359 -11.87 10.76 -24.54
CA VAL A 359 -11.42 10.19 -23.26
C VAL A 359 -10.47 11.18 -22.62
N ALA A 360 -10.73 11.54 -21.36
CA ALA A 360 -9.74 12.12 -20.46
C ALA A 360 -9.06 11.00 -19.68
N VAL A 361 -7.75 11.08 -19.50
CA VAL A 361 -7.00 10.16 -18.66
C VAL A 361 -6.09 10.92 -17.72
N VAL A 362 -5.92 10.40 -16.51
CA VAL A 362 -4.87 10.83 -15.59
C VAL A 362 -3.74 9.81 -15.66
N ALA A 363 -2.60 10.22 -16.21
CA ALA A 363 -1.40 9.40 -16.27
C ALA A 363 -0.33 10.02 -15.40
N ARG A 364 0.08 9.30 -14.35
CA ARG A 364 1.12 9.77 -13.41
C ARG A 364 0.88 11.19 -12.87
N GLY A 365 -0.37 11.49 -12.52
CA GLY A 365 -0.79 12.78 -11.98
C GLY A 365 -0.93 13.91 -12.99
N GLU A 366 -0.88 13.64 -14.30
CA GLU A 366 -1.12 14.63 -15.34
C GLU A 366 -2.35 14.29 -16.18
N VAL A 367 -3.05 15.31 -16.67
CA VAL A 367 -4.27 15.16 -17.46
C VAL A 367 -3.96 15.18 -18.95
N PHE A 368 -4.41 14.14 -19.65
CA PHE A 368 -4.37 14.04 -21.12
C PHE A 368 -5.77 13.80 -21.66
N VAL A 369 -6.00 14.25 -22.90
CA VAL A 369 -7.22 13.94 -23.66
C VAL A 369 -6.89 13.34 -25.02
N ARG A 370 -7.78 12.47 -25.49
CA ARG A 370 -7.69 11.83 -26.80
C ARG A 370 -9.09 11.53 -27.34
N SER A 371 -9.28 11.66 -28.65
CA SER A 371 -10.50 11.20 -29.33
C SER A 371 -10.64 9.67 -29.24
N THR A 372 -11.88 9.18 -29.16
CA THR A 372 -12.18 7.74 -29.31
C THR A 372 -12.05 7.25 -30.75
N GLU A 373 -11.90 8.14 -31.72
CA GLU A 373 -11.58 7.77 -33.10
C GLU A 373 -10.12 7.33 -33.24
N LYS A 374 -9.88 6.35 -34.11
CA LYS A 374 -8.53 5.89 -34.46
C LYS A 374 -7.71 7.01 -35.10
N ASP A 375 -6.38 6.90 -34.98
CA ASP A 375 -5.38 7.78 -35.61
C ASP A 375 -5.45 9.26 -35.22
N ARG A 376 -6.10 9.59 -34.09
CA ARG A 376 -6.07 10.93 -33.49
C ARG A 376 -4.97 11.03 -32.41
N PRO A 377 -4.21 12.14 -32.37
CA PRO A 377 -3.13 12.31 -31.42
C PRO A 377 -3.66 12.50 -29.99
N THR A 378 -2.86 12.08 -29.02
CA THR A 378 -3.06 12.46 -27.61
C THR A 378 -2.69 13.93 -27.44
N ARG A 379 -3.42 14.65 -26.60
CA ARG A 379 -3.14 16.03 -26.22
C ARG A 379 -2.95 16.12 -24.72
N ARG A 380 -1.85 16.76 -24.32
CA ARG A 380 -1.53 17.05 -22.91
C ARG A 380 -2.32 18.29 -22.48
N VAL A 381 -3.08 18.18 -21.40
CA VAL A 381 -3.92 19.26 -20.86
C VAL A 381 -3.18 20.03 -19.78
N THR A 382 -2.55 19.32 -18.84
CA THR A 382 -1.75 19.93 -17.77
C THR A 382 -0.26 19.70 -18.00
N ASN A 383 0.56 20.64 -17.53
CA ASN A 383 2.02 20.58 -17.59
C ASN A 383 2.57 21.22 -16.31
N SER A 384 2.31 20.57 -15.19
CA SER A 384 2.73 21.02 -13.86
C SER A 384 3.57 19.92 -13.19
N HIS A 385 4.21 20.24 -12.08
CA HIS A 385 4.84 19.24 -11.20
C HIS A 385 3.86 18.70 -10.15
N ALA A 386 2.64 19.25 -10.10
CA ALA A 386 1.58 18.89 -9.18
C ALA A 386 0.96 17.54 -9.52
N ARG A 387 0.14 17.03 -8.62
CA ARG A 387 -0.66 15.84 -8.85
C ARG A 387 -2.10 16.22 -9.15
N GLU A 388 -2.48 16.06 -10.40
CA GLU A 388 -3.87 16.08 -10.83
C GLU A 388 -4.54 14.70 -10.69
N ARG A 389 -5.82 14.70 -10.29
CA ARG A 389 -6.66 13.51 -10.10
C ARG A 389 -8.14 13.86 -10.08
N ASP A 390 -8.98 12.83 -10.00
CA ASP A 390 -10.42 12.91 -9.83
C ASP A 390 -11.09 13.71 -10.96
N VAL A 391 -10.84 13.28 -12.21
CA VAL A 391 -11.34 13.96 -13.40
C VAL A 391 -12.85 13.79 -13.55
N ALA A 392 -13.56 14.89 -13.78
CA ALA A 392 -15.01 14.88 -14.00
C ALA A 392 -15.43 15.85 -15.11
N TRP A 393 -16.13 15.32 -16.11
CA TRP A 393 -16.69 16.14 -17.18
C TRP A 393 -17.91 16.93 -16.71
N SER A 394 -18.04 18.18 -17.15
CA SER A 394 -19.31 18.91 -17.02
C SER A 394 -20.40 18.25 -17.88
N PRO A 395 -21.69 18.34 -17.50
CA PRO A 395 -22.79 17.68 -18.22
C PRO A 395 -22.97 18.13 -19.67
N ASP A 396 -22.54 19.35 -20.01
CA ASP A 396 -22.51 19.91 -21.36
C ASP A 396 -21.26 19.51 -22.17
N GLY A 397 -20.29 18.83 -21.55
CA GLY A 397 -19.01 18.47 -22.16
C GLY A 397 -18.07 19.65 -22.45
N GLN A 398 -18.34 20.84 -21.90
CA GLN A 398 -17.51 22.04 -22.14
C GLN A 398 -16.26 22.09 -21.28
N ARG A 399 -16.32 21.56 -20.05
CA ARG A 399 -15.28 21.65 -19.03
C ARG A 399 -14.88 20.26 -18.55
N LEU A 400 -13.60 20.13 -18.21
CA LEU A 400 -13.07 19.00 -17.48
C LEU A 400 -12.59 19.49 -16.11
N TYR A 401 -13.30 19.12 -15.04
CA TYR A 401 -12.90 19.41 -13.67
C TYR A 401 -11.91 18.38 -13.17
N PHE A 402 -11.02 18.78 -12.27
CA PHE A 402 -10.09 17.90 -11.56
C PHE A 402 -9.58 18.58 -10.29
N ALA A 403 -9.06 17.78 -9.35
CA ALA A 403 -8.32 18.28 -8.21
C ALA A 403 -6.83 18.40 -8.56
N SER A 404 -6.17 19.47 -8.13
CA SER A 404 -4.71 19.65 -8.24
C SER A 404 -4.13 20.18 -6.95
N ASP A 405 -2.97 19.69 -6.54
CA ASP A 405 -2.22 20.19 -5.38
C ASP A 405 -1.15 21.25 -5.72
N GLU A 406 -1.23 21.87 -6.90
CA GLU A 406 -0.28 22.88 -7.38
C GLU A 406 -0.14 24.08 -6.42
N THR A 407 -1.20 24.39 -5.66
CA THR A 407 -1.18 25.49 -4.67
C THR A 407 -0.62 25.09 -3.30
N GLY A 408 -0.20 23.84 -3.12
CA GLY A 408 0.26 23.25 -1.85
C GLY A 408 -0.83 22.51 -1.06
N THR A 409 -2.11 22.86 -1.29
CA THR A 409 -3.29 22.07 -0.90
C THR A 409 -4.09 21.68 -2.14
N ASN A 410 -4.94 20.65 -2.04
CA ASN A 410 -5.79 20.27 -3.16
C ASN A 410 -6.83 21.38 -3.38
N ALA A 411 -6.89 21.89 -4.60
CA ALA A 411 -7.91 22.82 -5.07
C ALA A 411 -8.57 22.29 -6.33
N ILE A 412 -9.74 22.83 -6.68
CA ILE A 412 -10.49 22.40 -7.86
C ILE A 412 -10.17 23.30 -9.05
N TYR A 413 -9.77 22.67 -10.14
CA TYR A 413 -9.44 23.30 -11.41
C TYR A 413 -10.44 22.88 -12.49
N ALA A 414 -10.49 23.65 -13.58
CA ALA A 414 -11.14 23.25 -14.81
C ALA A 414 -10.26 23.53 -16.02
N ALA A 415 -10.30 22.61 -16.98
CA ALA A 415 -9.77 22.80 -18.32
C ALA A 415 -10.90 23.05 -19.33
N THR A 416 -10.64 23.94 -20.29
CA THR A 416 -11.47 24.20 -21.47
C THR A 416 -10.62 24.19 -22.74
N VAL A 417 -11.21 23.86 -23.89
CA VAL A 417 -10.51 23.95 -25.19
C VAL A 417 -10.33 25.41 -25.55
N ASP A 418 -9.07 25.84 -25.65
CA ASP A 418 -8.68 27.18 -26.06
C ASP A 418 -8.68 27.28 -27.59
N LEU A 419 -7.89 26.41 -28.25
CA LEU A 419 -7.80 26.30 -29.71
C LEU A 419 -8.14 24.88 -30.18
N ALA A 420 -8.98 24.75 -31.19
CA ALA A 420 -9.27 23.51 -31.91
C ALA A 420 -8.87 23.60 -33.39
N ARG A 421 -8.73 22.45 -34.06
CA ARG A 421 -8.34 22.40 -35.47
C ARG A 421 -9.27 23.20 -36.40
N GLU A 422 -10.58 23.18 -36.12
CA GLU A 422 -11.58 23.95 -36.86
C GLU A 422 -11.34 25.47 -36.83
N ASP A 423 -10.70 25.99 -35.79
CA ASP A 423 -10.39 27.42 -35.65
C ASP A 423 -9.26 27.87 -36.60
N LEU A 424 -8.47 26.93 -37.12
CA LEU A 424 -7.37 27.17 -38.06
C LEU A 424 -7.81 27.07 -39.54
N GLU A 425 -9.05 26.66 -39.81
CA GLU A 425 -9.54 26.56 -41.19
C GLU A 425 -9.65 27.96 -41.81
N PRO A 426 -9.07 28.19 -43.01
CA PRO A 426 -9.17 29.50 -43.66
C PRO A 426 -10.65 29.81 -43.91
N LYS A 427 -11.14 30.92 -43.33
CA LYS A 427 -12.48 31.43 -43.63
C LYS A 427 -12.58 31.60 -45.15
N LYS A 428 -13.50 30.86 -45.79
CA LYS A 428 -13.75 30.99 -47.25
C LYS A 428 -13.89 32.48 -47.58
N PRO A 429 -13.16 33.02 -48.57
CA PRO A 429 -13.37 34.40 -48.99
C PRO A 429 -14.83 34.52 -49.42
N GLU A 430 -15.55 35.50 -48.84
CA GLU A 430 -16.85 35.89 -49.36
C GLU A 430 -16.67 36.22 -50.85
N ALA A 431 -17.40 35.50 -51.70
CA ALA A 431 -17.36 35.76 -53.13
C ALA A 431 -17.73 37.23 -53.37
N ALA A 432 -16.77 38.00 -53.89
CA ALA A 432 -17.01 39.36 -54.34
C ALA A 432 -18.18 39.34 -55.33
N LYS A 433 -19.28 40.00 -54.97
CA LYS A 433 -20.38 40.25 -55.91
C LYS A 433 -19.84 41.07 -57.09
N PRO A 434 -20.21 40.75 -58.34
CA PRO A 434 -19.77 41.51 -59.49
C PRO A 434 -20.30 42.95 -59.41
N GLU A 435 -19.41 43.90 -59.67
CA GLU A 435 -19.71 45.32 -59.81
C GLU A 435 -20.62 45.54 -61.02
N GLY A 436 -21.80 46.11 -60.78
CA GLY A 436 -22.68 46.54 -61.86
C GLY A 436 -24.13 46.70 -61.45
N GLU A 437 -24.43 47.65 -60.55
CA GLU A 437 -25.65 48.48 -60.61
C GLU A 437 -25.61 49.56 -59.50
N LYS A 438 -26.01 50.78 -59.85
CA LYS A 438 -26.06 51.99 -59.02
C LYS A 438 -27.47 52.59 -59.15
N PRO A 439 -27.91 53.47 -58.23
CA PRO A 439 -28.64 53.15 -57.01
C PRO A 439 -30.13 53.56 -57.09
N ALA A 440 -31.00 52.90 -56.32
CA ALA A 440 -32.31 53.44 -55.98
C ALA A 440 -32.45 53.43 -54.46
N GLU A 441 -32.68 54.62 -53.91
CA GLU A 441 -32.85 54.92 -52.49
C GLU A 441 -34.08 54.22 -51.90
N GLY A 442 -33.96 53.71 -50.67
CA GLY A 442 -35.07 53.09 -49.95
C GLY A 442 -34.62 52.36 -48.69
N GLU A 443 -34.64 53.11 -47.60
CA GLU A 443 -34.58 52.78 -46.16
C GLU A 443 -34.77 51.31 -45.73
N GLY A 444 -33.90 50.86 -44.80
CA GLY A 444 -34.08 49.66 -43.99
C GLY A 444 -32.77 49.03 -43.52
N LYS A 445 -32.20 49.50 -42.40
CA LYS A 445 -31.14 48.77 -41.69
C LYS A 445 -31.76 47.55 -40.99
N GLU A 446 -31.75 46.39 -41.65
CA GLU A 446 -31.81 45.11 -40.96
C GLU A 446 -30.41 44.75 -40.47
N GLU A 447 -30.19 44.81 -39.15
CA GLU A 447 -29.08 44.11 -38.51
C GLU A 447 -29.27 42.60 -38.74
N LYS A 448 -28.52 42.03 -39.67
CA LYS A 448 -28.28 40.59 -39.70
C LYS A 448 -27.56 40.21 -38.40
N LYS A 449 -28.31 39.70 -37.42
CA LYS A 449 -27.76 38.85 -36.36
C LYS A 449 -27.05 37.68 -37.04
N GLU A 450 -25.72 37.67 -37.02
CA GLU A 450 -24.94 36.44 -37.22
C GLU A 450 -25.45 35.41 -36.21
N ALA A 451 -26.16 34.39 -36.68
CA ALA A 451 -26.56 33.27 -35.85
C ALA A 451 -25.29 32.60 -35.34
N ALA A 452 -25.04 32.68 -34.02
CA ALA A 452 -23.92 32.01 -33.37
C ALA A 452 -23.93 30.53 -33.76
N LYS A 453 -22.88 30.09 -34.47
CA LYS A 453 -22.70 28.71 -34.89
C LYS A 453 -22.71 27.83 -33.64
N LYS A 454 -23.60 26.85 -33.57
CA LYS A 454 -23.68 25.94 -32.44
C LYS A 454 -22.40 25.11 -32.36
N VAL A 455 -21.67 25.22 -31.25
CA VAL A 455 -20.39 24.53 -31.05
C VAL A 455 -20.65 23.09 -30.57
N ASP A 456 -20.20 22.09 -31.33
CA ASP A 456 -20.15 20.70 -30.87
C ASP A 456 -18.92 20.54 -29.97
N HIS A 457 -19.11 20.75 -28.66
CA HIS A 457 -18.00 20.75 -27.71
C HIS A 457 -17.27 19.40 -27.62
N GLY A 458 -17.97 18.28 -27.78
CA GLY A 458 -17.34 16.97 -27.78
C GLY A 458 -16.46 16.76 -29.02
N LYS A 459 -16.89 17.25 -30.20
CA LYS A 459 -16.01 17.33 -31.38
C LYS A 459 -14.85 18.28 -31.15
N ARG A 460 -15.09 19.44 -30.52
CA ARG A 460 -14.06 20.45 -30.23
C ARG A 460 -12.95 19.88 -29.33
N TRP A 461 -13.30 19.09 -28.31
CA TRP A 461 -12.34 18.35 -27.48
C TRP A 461 -11.57 17.30 -28.28
N ALA A 462 -12.25 16.53 -29.13
CA ALA A 462 -11.61 15.52 -29.99
C ALA A 462 -10.63 16.13 -31.01
N GLU A 463 -10.83 17.39 -31.41
CA GLU A 463 -10.00 18.15 -32.35
C GLU A 463 -9.14 19.25 -31.69
N SER A 464 -9.01 19.20 -30.36
CA SER A 464 -8.28 20.20 -29.57
C SER A 464 -6.79 20.26 -29.90
N LEU A 465 -6.22 21.46 -29.75
CA LEU A 465 -4.81 21.77 -29.94
C LEU A 465 -4.18 22.37 -28.68
N THR A 466 -4.87 23.30 -28.01
CA THR A 466 -4.44 23.93 -26.75
C THR A 466 -5.60 24.00 -25.76
N PHE A 467 -5.27 24.18 -24.48
CA PHE A 467 -6.23 24.25 -23.39
C PHE A 467 -5.95 25.47 -22.52
N LYS A 468 -7.03 26.03 -21.97
CA LYS A 468 -6.96 26.96 -20.85
C LYS A 468 -7.29 26.19 -19.58
N VAL A 469 -6.38 26.23 -18.61
CA VAL A 469 -6.53 25.61 -17.28
C VAL A 469 -6.56 26.71 -16.24
N GLU A 470 -7.60 26.72 -15.39
CA GLU A 470 -7.74 27.74 -14.34
C GLU A 470 -8.34 27.15 -13.05
N PRO A 471 -7.95 27.67 -11.87
CA PRO A 471 -8.58 27.31 -10.62
C PRO A 471 -10.04 27.80 -10.61
N VAL A 472 -10.96 26.90 -10.29
CA VAL A 472 -12.40 27.18 -10.18
C VAL A 472 -12.79 27.48 -8.74
N TYR A 473 -12.13 26.81 -7.81
CA TYR A 473 -12.37 26.93 -6.38
C TYR A 473 -11.09 26.58 -5.61
N VAL A 474 -10.60 27.53 -4.81
CA VAL A 474 -9.41 27.39 -3.96
C VAL A 474 -9.82 27.74 -2.54
N SER A 475 -9.49 26.86 -1.60
CA SER A 475 -9.65 27.10 -0.17
C SER A 475 -8.35 26.79 0.57
N GLY A 476 -8.31 27.02 1.88
CA GLY A 476 -7.21 26.57 2.74
C GLY A 476 -7.26 25.07 3.09
N HIS A 477 -8.25 24.34 2.58
CA HIS A 477 -8.45 22.92 2.82
C HIS A 477 -7.96 22.07 1.65
N ASN A 478 -7.95 20.74 1.84
CA ASN A 478 -7.71 19.78 0.77
C ASN A 478 -9.01 19.36 0.12
N ASP A 479 -9.45 20.14 -0.87
CA ASP A 479 -10.68 19.90 -1.61
C ASP A 479 -10.41 19.04 -2.85
N ARG A 480 -11.16 17.94 -3.01
CA ARG A 480 -10.97 16.95 -4.07
C ARG A 480 -12.28 16.36 -4.56
N SER A 481 -12.18 15.39 -5.48
CA SER A 481 -13.31 14.60 -5.98
C SER A 481 -14.49 15.43 -6.51
N PRO A 482 -14.25 16.36 -7.47
CA PRO A 482 -15.29 17.19 -8.06
C PRO A 482 -16.35 16.33 -8.76
N LYS A 483 -17.63 16.51 -8.41
CA LYS A 483 -18.77 15.83 -9.05
C LYS A 483 -19.85 16.83 -9.46
N PRO A 484 -19.88 17.27 -10.73
CA PRO A 484 -20.83 18.29 -11.17
C PRO A 484 -22.27 17.75 -11.11
N SER A 485 -23.21 18.62 -10.75
CA SER A 485 -24.64 18.29 -10.79
C SER A 485 -25.09 18.05 -12.24
N PRO A 486 -26.08 17.18 -12.50
CA PRO A 486 -26.56 16.90 -13.87
C PRO A 486 -27.05 18.12 -14.66
N ASP A 487 -27.51 19.17 -13.99
CA ASP A 487 -27.91 20.45 -14.59
C ASP A 487 -26.73 21.43 -14.81
N GLY A 488 -25.53 21.10 -14.33
CA GLY A 488 -24.30 21.88 -14.48
C GLY A 488 -24.23 23.15 -13.63
N THR A 489 -25.14 23.34 -12.68
CA THR A 489 -25.20 24.57 -11.85
C THR A 489 -24.38 24.49 -10.57
N SER A 490 -24.15 23.28 -10.06
CA SER A 490 -23.50 23.01 -8.78
C SER A 490 -22.39 21.97 -8.91
N LEU A 491 -21.52 21.90 -7.90
CA LEU A 491 -20.42 20.96 -7.83
C LEU A 491 -20.31 20.39 -6.41
N LEU A 492 -20.33 19.06 -6.27
CA LEU A 492 -19.92 18.43 -5.01
C LEU A 492 -18.41 18.28 -4.97
N ILE A 493 -17.83 18.46 -3.79
CA ILE A 493 -16.43 18.18 -3.50
C ILE A 493 -16.32 17.46 -2.15
N THR A 494 -15.27 16.66 -2.00
CA THR A 494 -14.85 16.10 -0.71
C THR A 494 -13.78 17.03 -0.12
N ARG A 495 -13.98 17.51 1.10
CA ARG A 495 -13.05 18.41 1.80
C ARG A 495 -12.31 17.65 2.90
N THR A 496 -10.99 17.83 2.96
CA THR A 496 -10.07 17.20 3.92
C THR A 496 -10.22 15.67 3.91
N ARG A 497 -10.66 15.06 5.02
CA ARG A 497 -10.84 13.62 5.14
C ARG A 497 -12.14 13.13 4.52
N GLY A 498 -13.26 13.82 4.72
CA GLY A 498 -14.56 13.28 4.32
C GLY A 498 -15.75 14.24 4.29
N ASP A 499 -15.57 15.52 4.58
CA ASP A 499 -16.70 16.46 4.56
C ASP A 499 -17.24 16.60 3.14
N LEU A 500 -18.56 16.48 2.98
CA LEU A 500 -19.21 16.66 1.68
C LEU A 500 -19.68 18.10 1.54
N VAL A 501 -19.13 18.83 0.58
CA VAL A 501 -19.45 20.25 0.35
C VAL A 501 -20.11 20.44 -1.00
N LEU A 502 -21.21 21.19 -1.01
CA LEU A 502 -21.90 21.65 -2.22
C LEU A 502 -21.46 23.07 -2.56
N LEU A 503 -20.96 23.26 -3.78
CA LEU A 503 -20.53 24.54 -4.33
C LEU A 503 -21.50 25.00 -5.42
N ASP A 504 -21.99 26.24 -5.32
CA ASP A 504 -22.71 26.89 -6.41
C ASP A 504 -21.69 27.46 -7.41
N LEU A 505 -21.75 27.03 -8.68
CA LEU A 505 -20.70 27.34 -9.65
C LEU A 505 -20.72 28.80 -10.13
N ALA A 506 -21.85 29.50 -9.98
CA ALA A 506 -22.03 30.88 -10.42
C ALA A 506 -21.60 31.88 -9.34
N SER A 507 -22.13 31.74 -8.13
CA SER A 507 -21.86 32.60 -6.97
C SER A 507 -20.60 32.21 -6.21
N LYS A 508 -20.11 30.97 -6.38
CA LYS A 508 -19.04 30.35 -5.58
C LYS A 508 -19.39 30.17 -4.10
N ALA A 509 -20.66 30.30 -3.73
CA ALA A 509 -21.12 30.02 -2.38
C ALA A 509 -20.97 28.53 -2.06
N GLU A 510 -20.52 28.22 -0.86
CA GLU A 510 -20.36 26.85 -0.38
C GLU A 510 -21.38 26.52 0.72
N ARG A 511 -21.73 25.24 0.80
CA ARG A 511 -22.49 24.68 1.92
C ARG A 511 -22.02 23.28 2.23
N VAL A 512 -21.56 23.07 3.47
CA VAL A 512 -21.28 21.73 4.00
C VAL A 512 -22.60 20.98 4.15
N LEU A 513 -22.75 19.85 3.46
CA LEU A 513 -23.94 19.00 3.55
C LEU A 513 -23.86 18.11 4.81
N PHE A 514 -22.69 17.56 5.09
CA PHE A 514 -22.37 16.88 6.34
C PHE A 514 -20.84 16.82 6.56
N GLU A 515 -20.44 16.70 7.81
CA GLU A 515 -19.05 16.46 8.21
C GLU A 515 -18.79 14.96 8.34
N SER A 516 -17.58 14.50 8.02
CA SER A 516 -17.22 13.10 8.17
C SER A 516 -15.72 12.89 8.36
N TRP A 517 -15.39 11.89 9.19
CA TRP A 517 -14.02 11.42 9.41
C TRP A 517 -13.52 10.50 8.27
N ASN A 518 -14.43 9.95 7.47
CA ASN A 518 -14.17 9.07 6.32
C ASN A 518 -14.81 9.61 5.03
N GLU A 519 -14.20 9.32 3.89
CA GLU A 519 -14.69 9.78 2.60
C GLU A 519 -16.01 9.08 2.19
N PRO A 520 -17.05 9.84 1.78
CA PRO A 520 -18.30 9.26 1.32
C PRO A 520 -18.26 8.85 -0.16
N GLU A 521 -18.85 7.71 -0.49
CA GLU A 521 -19.11 7.30 -1.88
C GLU A 521 -20.44 7.88 -2.36
N VAL A 522 -20.40 8.99 -3.10
CA VAL A 522 -21.61 9.75 -3.49
C VAL A 522 -21.95 9.62 -4.99
N SER A 523 -23.25 9.51 -5.31
CA SER A 523 -23.80 9.58 -6.66
C SER A 523 -24.96 10.59 -6.74
N TRP A 524 -24.95 11.44 -7.77
CA TRP A 524 -26.07 12.34 -8.07
C TRP A 524 -27.26 11.60 -8.66
N LEU A 525 -28.47 12.01 -8.31
CA LEU A 525 -29.68 11.71 -9.06
C LEU A 525 -29.93 12.76 -10.14
N ALA A 526 -30.64 12.37 -11.21
CA ALA A 526 -30.75 13.19 -12.42
C ALA A 526 -31.53 14.51 -12.23
N ASP A 527 -32.24 14.68 -11.12
CA ASP A 527 -32.95 15.92 -10.78
C ASP A 527 -32.04 17.02 -10.21
N SER A 528 -30.73 16.75 -10.05
CA SER A 528 -29.75 17.71 -9.50
C SER A 528 -30.08 18.23 -8.11
N ARG A 529 -30.95 17.52 -7.38
CA ARG A 529 -31.37 17.85 -6.01
C ARG A 529 -31.02 16.75 -5.03
N HIS A 530 -31.22 15.49 -5.41
CA HIS A 530 -31.04 14.36 -4.51
C HIS A 530 -29.72 13.63 -4.76
N LEU A 531 -29.17 13.07 -3.68
CA LEU A 531 -27.94 12.28 -3.66
C LEU A 531 -28.21 10.93 -3.01
N VAL A 532 -27.59 9.88 -3.54
CA VAL A 532 -27.39 8.64 -2.80
C VAL A 532 -25.93 8.52 -2.41
N TYR A 533 -25.64 8.09 -1.19
CA TYR A 533 -24.28 7.94 -0.71
C TYR A 533 -24.10 6.78 0.25
N ALA A 534 -22.89 6.23 0.30
CA ALA A 534 -22.44 5.34 1.36
C ALA A 534 -21.43 6.10 2.24
N LEU A 535 -21.52 5.92 3.55
CA LEU A 535 -20.60 6.56 4.50
C LEU A 535 -20.38 5.66 5.71
N GLU A 536 -19.11 5.46 6.04
CA GLU A 536 -18.68 4.68 7.20
C GLU A 536 -18.87 5.47 8.49
N ASP A 537 -19.50 4.84 9.48
CA ASP A 537 -19.71 5.40 10.81
C ASP A 537 -18.59 5.02 11.80
N VAL A 538 -18.71 5.45 13.06
CA VAL A 538 -17.71 5.16 14.10
C VAL A 538 -17.62 3.68 14.50
N TYR A 539 -18.60 2.87 14.09
CA TYR A 539 -18.62 1.42 14.28
C TYR A 539 -17.97 0.68 13.11
N PHE A 540 -17.45 1.41 12.11
CA PHE A 540 -16.89 0.83 10.88
C PHE A 540 -17.92 0.03 10.10
N ASN A 541 -19.18 0.49 10.17
CA ASN A 541 -20.27 0.04 9.34
C ASN A 541 -20.62 1.12 8.34
N SER A 542 -21.12 0.73 7.16
CA SER A 542 -21.61 1.67 6.15
C SER A 542 -23.01 1.26 5.72
N ASP A 543 -23.89 2.24 5.52
CA ASP A 543 -25.24 2.07 4.99
C ASP A 543 -25.40 2.95 3.74
N ILE A 544 -26.40 2.66 2.90
CA ILE A 544 -26.78 3.55 1.81
C ILE A 544 -27.84 4.56 2.27
N TRP A 545 -27.54 5.83 2.04
CA TRP A 545 -28.36 6.97 2.44
C TRP A 545 -28.87 7.75 1.23
N LEU A 546 -30.08 8.29 1.32
CA LEU A 546 -30.65 9.26 0.39
C LEU A 546 -30.70 10.63 1.07
N LEU A 547 -30.21 11.68 0.41
CA LEU A 547 -30.18 13.05 0.92
C LEU A 547 -30.77 14.03 -0.09
N ASP A 548 -31.70 14.88 0.36
CA ASP A 548 -32.04 16.11 -0.34
C ASP A 548 -30.99 17.18 -0.03
N THR A 549 -30.31 17.64 -1.07
CA THR A 549 -29.28 18.67 -0.90
C THR A 549 -29.83 19.92 -0.24
N ARG A 550 -31.12 20.29 -0.36
CA ARG A 550 -31.67 21.51 0.27
C ARG A 550 -31.74 21.44 1.80
N GLY A 551 -31.56 20.26 2.38
CA GLY A 551 -31.66 20.03 3.83
C GLY A 551 -33.09 19.82 4.34
N GLU A 552 -34.06 19.66 3.44
CA GLU A 552 -35.43 19.31 3.81
C GLU A 552 -35.51 17.83 4.19
N GLY A 553 -36.13 17.49 5.32
CA GLY A 553 -36.40 16.09 5.71
C GLY A 553 -35.21 15.28 6.24
N GLY A 554 -33.97 15.75 6.11
CA GLY A 554 -32.77 15.04 6.56
C GLY A 554 -32.37 13.87 5.65
N ALA A 555 -31.30 13.15 6.00
CA ALA A 555 -30.88 11.95 5.27
C ALA A 555 -31.71 10.72 5.68
N VAL A 556 -32.12 9.90 4.71
CA VAL A 556 -32.88 8.67 4.92
C VAL A 556 -31.99 7.46 4.71
N ASN A 557 -31.86 6.59 5.73
CA ASN A 557 -31.16 5.31 5.63
C ASN A 557 -32.03 4.30 4.87
N ILE A 558 -31.57 3.89 3.68
CA ILE A 558 -32.26 3.00 2.75
C ILE A 558 -32.08 1.54 3.13
N THR A 559 -30.91 1.17 3.67
CA THR A 559 -30.49 -0.22 3.82
C THR A 559 -30.64 -0.78 5.23
N ARG A 560 -30.36 0.03 6.26
CA ARG A 560 -30.55 -0.27 7.68
C ARG A 560 -29.99 -1.65 8.08
N HIS A 561 -28.73 -1.93 7.73
CA HIS A 561 -28.10 -3.22 7.97
C HIS A 561 -26.91 -3.11 8.95
N PRO A 562 -26.69 -4.09 9.85
CA PRO A 562 -25.52 -4.12 10.72
C PRO A 562 -24.20 -4.46 9.99
N ASP A 563 -24.30 -4.96 8.76
CA ASP A 563 -23.15 -5.22 7.87
C ASP A 563 -23.05 -4.12 6.80
N SER A 564 -21.91 -4.05 6.13
CA SER A 564 -21.53 -2.89 5.33
C SER A 564 -22.12 -2.88 3.93
N ASP A 565 -22.70 -1.73 3.56
CA ASP A 565 -23.17 -1.41 2.23
C ASP A 565 -22.34 -0.28 1.59
N ALA A 566 -21.93 -0.46 0.34
CA ALA A 566 -21.03 0.45 -0.38
C ALA A 566 -21.41 0.63 -1.86
N SER A 567 -20.77 1.59 -2.54
CA SER A 567 -20.89 1.82 -4.00
C SER A 567 -22.32 1.96 -4.53
N PRO A 568 -23.12 2.96 -4.07
CA PRO A 568 -24.48 3.16 -4.55
C PRO A 568 -24.51 3.66 -6.00
N ARG A 569 -25.22 2.91 -6.85
CA ARG A 569 -25.38 3.14 -8.30
C ARG A 569 -26.87 3.20 -8.69
N PRO A 570 -27.46 4.41 -8.73
CA PRO A 570 -28.84 4.59 -9.14
C PRO A 570 -29.01 4.53 -10.67
N SER A 571 -30.17 4.08 -11.14
CA SER A 571 -30.62 4.30 -12.52
C SER A 571 -30.85 5.79 -12.77
N ALA A 572 -30.76 6.21 -14.04
CA ALA A 572 -30.88 7.62 -14.40
C ALA A 572 -32.26 8.23 -14.09
N ASP A 573 -33.31 7.41 -14.04
CA ASP A 573 -34.65 7.81 -13.63
C ASP A 573 -34.87 7.74 -12.10
N GLY A 574 -33.85 7.34 -11.34
CA GLY A 574 -33.87 7.25 -9.88
C GLY A 574 -34.70 6.10 -9.30
N LYS A 575 -35.30 5.24 -10.14
CA LYS A 575 -36.25 4.22 -9.70
C LYS A 575 -35.63 2.92 -9.24
N VAL A 576 -34.38 2.65 -9.59
CA VAL A 576 -33.65 1.44 -9.22
C VAL A 576 -32.30 1.84 -8.65
N LEU A 577 -31.88 1.19 -7.57
CA LEU A 577 -30.59 1.41 -6.92
C LEU A 577 -29.87 0.08 -6.76
N TYR A 578 -28.64 -0.01 -7.26
CA TYR A 578 -27.73 -1.12 -7.01
C TYR A 578 -26.62 -0.69 -6.06
N PHE A 579 -26.10 -1.62 -5.26
CA PHE A 579 -25.01 -1.39 -4.32
C PHE A 579 -24.30 -2.71 -3.99
N LEU A 580 -23.13 -2.62 -3.35
CA LEU A 580 -22.39 -3.76 -2.80
C LEU A 580 -22.76 -3.97 -1.33
N SER A 581 -22.88 -5.21 -0.89
CA SER A 581 -23.16 -5.56 0.51
C SER A 581 -22.56 -6.89 0.91
N ASP A 582 -22.02 -6.97 2.13
CA ASP A 582 -21.53 -8.22 2.76
C ASP A 582 -22.56 -8.85 3.72
N ARG A 583 -23.83 -8.46 3.64
CA ARG A 583 -24.95 -8.99 4.45
C ARG A 583 -25.21 -10.50 4.36
N ASP A 584 -24.59 -11.21 3.42
CA ASP A 584 -24.72 -12.67 3.31
C ASP A 584 -23.74 -13.36 4.27
N ALA A 585 -24.26 -13.73 5.44
CA ALA A 585 -23.51 -14.42 6.50
C ALA A 585 -22.88 -15.77 6.07
N SER A 586 -23.22 -16.31 4.89
CA SER A 586 -22.57 -17.54 4.39
C SER A 586 -21.13 -17.32 3.93
N VAL A 587 -20.71 -16.08 3.70
CA VAL A 587 -19.33 -15.75 3.27
C VAL A 587 -18.85 -14.47 3.98
N ASN A 588 -18.34 -14.60 5.21
CA ASN A 588 -17.80 -13.48 6.00
C ASN A 588 -16.85 -12.59 5.17
N GLY A 589 -17.25 -11.35 4.93
CA GLY A 589 -16.45 -10.29 4.31
C GLY A 589 -16.45 -10.24 2.78
N ASP A 590 -17.13 -11.16 2.08
CA ASP A 590 -17.26 -11.08 0.62
C ASP A 590 -18.47 -10.20 0.24
N MET A 591 -18.20 -9.09 -0.45
CA MET A 591 -19.24 -8.23 -1.00
C MET A 591 -20.00 -8.91 -2.14
N ALA A 592 -21.33 -8.89 -2.12
CA ALA A 592 -22.18 -9.27 -3.25
C ALA A 592 -22.95 -8.06 -3.80
N VAL A 593 -23.48 -8.17 -5.01
CA VAL A 593 -24.27 -7.11 -5.65
C VAL A 593 -25.72 -7.25 -5.21
N TYR A 594 -26.28 -6.19 -4.65
CA TYR A 594 -27.68 -6.07 -4.24
C TYR A 594 -28.38 -4.96 -5.01
N GLY A 595 -29.72 -5.03 -5.03
CA GLY A 595 -30.53 -3.97 -5.62
C GLY A 595 -31.87 -3.79 -4.91
N VAL A 596 -32.41 -2.58 -5.02
CA VAL A 596 -33.71 -2.19 -4.49
C VAL A 596 -34.41 -1.26 -5.47
N ASN A 597 -35.72 -1.42 -5.64
CA ASN A 597 -36.53 -0.46 -6.39
C ASN A 597 -36.92 0.69 -5.47
N LEU A 598 -36.72 1.94 -5.86
CA LEU A 598 -37.18 3.12 -5.13
C LEU A 598 -38.55 3.62 -5.62
N ASP A 599 -39.08 3.03 -6.70
CA ASP A 599 -40.48 3.17 -7.12
C ASP A 599 -41.23 1.85 -6.84
N ARG A 600 -42.12 1.87 -5.85
CA ARG A 600 -42.90 0.70 -5.40
C ARG A 600 -43.73 0.06 -6.51
N LYS A 601 -44.06 0.80 -7.58
CA LYS A 601 -44.78 0.23 -8.73
C LYS A 601 -43.99 -0.86 -9.42
N LEU A 602 -42.66 -0.80 -9.40
CA LEU A 602 -41.79 -1.80 -10.03
C LEU A 602 -41.84 -3.16 -9.32
N ASP A 603 -42.11 -3.19 -8.02
CA ASP A 603 -42.20 -4.43 -7.24
C ASP A 603 -43.44 -5.26 -7.59
N GLY A 604 -44.51 -4.60 -8.06
CA GLY A 604 -45.76 -5.23 -8.46
C GLY A 604 -45.81 -5.70 -9.92
N LEU A 605 -44.79 -5.41 -10.73
CA LEU A 605 -44.78 -5.77 -12.15
C LEU A 605 -44.49 -7.27 -12.35
N SER A 606 -45.17 -7.87 -13.32
CA SER A 606 -44.82 -9.22 -13.79
C SER A 606 -43.42 -9.25 -14.42
N PRO A 607 -42.78 -10.42 -14.56
CA PRO A 607 -41.50 -10.53 -15.25
C PRO A 607 -41.49 -9.98 -16.68
N TYR A 608 -42.62 -9.98 -17.38
CA TYR A 608 -42.69 -9.40 -18.74
C TYR A 608 -42.72 -7.86 -18.68
N GLU A 609 -43.59 -7.29 -17.84
CA GLU A 609 -43.72 -5.84 -17.68
C GLU A 609 -42.44 -5.20 -17.14
N LEU A 610 -41.75 -5.87 -16.19
CA LEU A 610 -40.48 -5.39 -15.67
C LEU A 610 -39.39 -5.41 -16.76
N ALA A 611 -39.39 -6.41 -17.65
CA ALA A 611 -38.48 -6.45 -18.79
C ALA A 611 -38.78 -5.33 -19.81
N GLU A 612 -40.06 -5.02 -20.03
CA GLU A 612 -40.48 -3.91 -20.88
C GLU A 612 -40.10 -2.56 -20.28
N TYR A 613 -40.22 -2.39 -18.96
CA TYR A 613 -39.71 -1.22 -18.24
C TYR A 613 -38.21 -1.02 -18.48
N PHE A 614 -37.37 -2.02 -18.19
CA PHE A 614 -35.92 -1.90 -18.38
C PHE A 614 -35.52 -1.68 -19.85
N LYS A 615 -36.23 -2.31 -20.79
CA LYS A 615 -36.06 -2.06 -22.23
C LYS A 615 -36.37 -0.60 -22.57
N THR A 616 -37.47 -0.06 -22.05
CA THR A 616 -37.91 1.32 -22.30
C THR A 616 -36.94 2.32 -21.67
N ALA A 617 -36.49 2.06 -20.44
CA ALA A 617 -35.50 2.85 -19.75
C ALA A 617 -34.17 2.89 -20.53
N ALA A 618 -33.70 1.74 -21.03
CA ALA A 618 -32.50 1.65 -21.87
C ALA A 618 -32.65 2.42 -23.20
N GLU A 619 -33.79 2.32 -23.87
CA GLU A 619 -34.06 3.08 -25.10
C GLU A 619 -34.16 4.60 -24.85
N ASN A 620 -34.65 5.01 -23.69
CA ASN A 620 -34.65 6.42 -23.28
C ASN A 620 -33.24 6.91 -22.95
N ALA A 621 -32.42 6.08 -22.29
CA ALA A 621 -31.02 6.39 -22.00
C ALA A 621 -30.21 6.66 -23.28
N LYS A 622 -30.39 5.85 -24.34
CA LYS A 622 -29.73 6.04 -25.64
C LYS A 622 -30.05 7.39 -26.32
N LYS A 623 -31.17 8.03 -25.96
CA LYS A 623 -31.59 9.32 -26.52
C LYS A 623 -31.05 10.51 -25.73
N ARG A 624 -30.42 10.28 -24.57
CA ARG A 624 -29.83 11.35 -23.76
C ARG A 624 -28.68 11.99 -24.53
N LYS A 625 -28.66 13.33 -24.53
CA LYS A 625 -27.60 14.14 -25.13
C LYS A 625 -26.96 15.00 -24.04
N PRO A 626 -25.70 15.46 -24.22
CA PRO A 626 -25.10 16.45 -23.34
C PRO A 626 -25.97 17.71 -23.21
N LEU A 627 -25.89 18.38 -22.07
CA LEU A 627 -26.64 19.62 -21.81
C LEU A 627 -26.32 20.69 -22.88
N GLY A 628 -27.35 21.35 -23.43
CA GLY A 628 -27.20 22.36 -24.51
C GLY A 628 -27.24 21.81 -25.96
N ALA A 629 -27.36 20.48 -26.15
CA ALA A 629 -27.34 19.85 -27.47
C ALA A 629 -28.66 19.93 -28.29
N GLU A 630 -29.66 20.75 -27.94
CA GLU A 630 -30.96 20.84 -28.66
C GLU A 630 -30.87 21.18 -30.17
N GLU A 631 -31.20 20.22 -31.03
CA GLU A 631 -31.60 20.51 -32.42
C GLU A 631 -32.96 21.21 -32.42
N PRO A 632 -33.25 22.15 -33.34
CA PRO A 632 -34.58 22.69 -33.48
C PRO A 632 -35.55 21.56 -33.85
N ALA A 633 -36.61 21.40 -33.06
CA ALA A 633 -37.66 20.42 -33.31
C ALA A 633 -38.20 20.59 -34.74
N ALA A 634 -37.92 19.61 -35.61
CA ALA A 634 -38.58 19.51 -36.89
C ALA A 634 -40.06 19.20 -36.64
N ALA A 635 -40.90 20.21 -36.83
CA ALA A 635 -42.34 20.08 -36.82
C ALA A 635 -42.77 18.92 -37.74
N SER A 636 -43.48 17.97 -37.14
CA SER A 636 -44.22 16.91 -37.79
C SER A 636 -45.05 17.48 -38.96
N ARG A 637 -44.64 17.14 -40.19
CA ARG A 637 -45.50 17.26 -41.36
C ARG A 637 -46.53 16.13 -41.30
N ARG A 638 -47.77 16.47 -40.95
CA ARG A 638 -48.96 15.75 -41.40
C ARG A 638 -49.92 16.75 -42.04
N GLY A 639 -50.08 16.64 -43.35
CA GLY A 639 -51.09 17.34 -44.15
C GLY A 639 -52.48 16.68 -44.00
N PRO A 640 -53.54 17.35 -44.51
CA PRO A 640 -54.90 17.28 -43.97
C PRO A 640 -55.83 16.30 -44.73
N GLY A 641 -56.88 15.86 -44.03
CA GLY A 641 -58.03 15.14 -44.60
C GLY A 641 -59.28 15.37 -43.75
N ALA A 642 -60.33 15.91 -44.38
CA ALA A 642 -61.52 16.52 -43.79
C ALA A 642 -62.57 15.53 -43.22
N ALA A 643 -63.38 15.99 -42.26
CA ALA A 643 -64.82 16.26 -42.47
C ALA A 643 -65.60 16.59 -41.16
N LYS A 644 -66.24 17.77 -41.18
CA LYS A 644 -67.63 18.12 -40.78
C LYS A 644 -68.09 18.28 -39.32
N GLU A 645 -68.42 19.55 -39.04
CA GLU A 645 -69.70 20.13 -38.55
C GLU A 645 -70.19 19.84 -37.11
N GLU A 646 -69.94 20.80 -36.20
CA GLU A 646 -70.87 21.77 -35.55
C GLU A 646 -72.32 21.35 -35.10
N PRO A 647 -73.05 22.10 -34.23
CA PRO A 647 -72.77 23.43 -33.66
C PRO A 647 -73.19 23.73 -32.17
N LYS A 648 -72.75 24.93 -31.74
CA LYS A 648 -73.46 26.04 -31.01
C LYS A 648 -73.52 26.14 -29.48
N GLY A 649 -73.12 27.35 -29.03
CA GLY A 649 -73.52 28.03 -27.80
C GLY A 649 -72.80 29.38 -27.67
N GLU A 650 -73.49 30.46 -28.07
CA GLU A 650 -73.04 31.86 -28.24
C GLU A 650 -72.94 32.67 -26.93
N GLY A 651 -72.20 33.79 -26.92
CA GLY A 651 -72.25 34.84 -25.89
C GLY A 651 -71.17 35.94 -25.98
N GLU A 652 -71.53 37.08 -26.58
CA GLU A 652 -70.86 38.39 -26.78
C GLU A 652 -70.41 39.07 -25.46
N GLY A 653 -69.60 40.13 -25.32
CA GLY A 653 -68.88 41.15 -26.12
C GLY A 653 -67.83 41.78 -25.15
N GLU A 654 -66.79 42.53 -25.53
CA GLU A 654 -66.75 43.89 -26.09
C GLU A 654 -65.26 44.27 -26.31
N LYS A 655 -64.98 45.13 -27.30
CA LYS A 655 -63.65 45.61 -27.68
C LYS A 655 -63.22 46.86 -26.88
N ALA A 656 -61.94 46.95 -26.56
CA ALA A 656 -61.21 48.22 -26.47
C ALA A 656 -59.75 48.03 -26.91
N GLU A 657 -59.34 48.77 -27.93
CA GLU A 657 -57.96 48.89 -28.42
C GLU A 657 -57.17 49.89 -27.54
N GLY A 658 -55.89 49.58 -27.27
CA GLY A 658 -54.96 50.49 -26.60
C GLY A 658 -53.53 49.93 -26.51
N GLU A 659 -52.70 50.37 -27.45
CA GLU A 659 -51.23 50.53 -27.41
C GLU A 659 -50.33 49.38 -26.89
N LYS A 660 -49.66 48.70 -27.83
CA LYS A 660 -48.54 47.78 -27.59
C LYS A 660 -47.27 48.55 -27.19
N LYS A 661 -46.82 48.41 -25.95
CA LYS A 661 -45.40 48.45 -25.59
C LYS A 661 -44.78 47.09 -25.91
N GLU A 662 -43.68 47.07 -26.66
CA GLU A 662 -42.81 45.90 -26.77
C GLU A 662 -42.11 45.66 -25.42
N GLU A 663 -42.64 44.72 -24.64
CA GLU A 663 -41.86 44.03 -23.61
C GLU A 663 -40.97 42.99 -24.27
N GLU A 664 -39.66 43.08 -24.03
CA GLU A 664 -38.71 42.00 -24.29
C GLU A 664 -39.20 40.72 -23.60
N LYS A 665 -39.52 39.69 -24.39
CA LYS A 665 -39.74 38.35 -23.86
C LYS A 665 -38.45 37.86 -23.18
N PRO A 666 -38.47 37.49 -21.89
CA PRO A 666 -37.32 36.85 -21.28
C PRO A 666 -37.01 35.56 -22.04
N LYS A 667 -35.72 35.33 -22.34
CA LYS A 667 -35.21 34.02 -22.75
C LYS A 667 -35.76 33.01 -21.74
N ALA A 668 -36.47 31.99 -22.23
CA ALA A 668 -36.95 30.90 -21.39
C ALA A 668 -35.75 30.29 -20.64
N GLU A 669 -35.75 30.44 -19.31
CA GLU A 669 -34.85 29.69 -18.45
C GLU A 669 -35.08 28.18 -18.70
N PRO A 670 -34.03 27.35 -18.71
CA PRO A 670 -34.20 25.91 -18.77
C PRO A 670 -35.12 25.47 -17.62
N LYS A 671 -36.20 24.76 -17.94
CA LYS A 671 -37.12 24.21 -16.92
C LYS A 671 -36.30 23.32 -15.97
N LYS A 672 -36.19 23.72 -14.70
CA LYS A 672 -35.64 22.85 -13.65
C LYS A 672 -36.46 21.56 -13.61
N PRO A 673 -35.82 20.37 -13.57
CA PRO A 673 -36.54 19.11 -13.46
C PRO A 673 -37.41 19.10 -12.19
N GLU A 674 -38.60 18.52 -12.29
CA GLU A 674 -39.43 18.28 -11.09
C GLU A 674 -38.67 17.34 -10.14
N PRO A 675 -38.75 17.57 -8.82
CA PRO A 675 -38.10 16.70 -7.85
C PRO A 675 -38.57 15.25 -7.99
N MET A 676 -37.64 14.30 -7.91
CA MET A 676 -37.97 12.89 -7.87
C MET A 676 -38.66 12.51 -6.55
N GLU A 677 -39.57 11.54 -6.61
CA GLU A 677 -40.22 10.92 -5.44
C GLU A 677 -39.68 9.50 -5.23
N PHE A 678 -39.52 9.11 -3.97
CA PHE A 678 -38.92 7.82 -3.59
C PHE A 678 -39.76 7.13 -2.51
N ASP A 679 -39.94 5.82 -2.64
CA ASP A 679 -40.60 4.97 -1.65
C ASP A 679 -39.53 4.30 -0.77
N THR A 680 -39.18 4.93 0.36
CA THR A 680 -38.03 4.56 1.19
C THR A 680 -38.40 3.92 2.53
N ASP A 681 -39.66 4.02 2.97
CA ASP A 681 -40.11 3.60 4.31
C ASP A 681 -39.83 2.12 4.60
N ASP A 682 -40.07 1.25 3.62
CA ASP A 682 -39.84 -0.20 3.69
C ASP A 682 -38.78 -0.70 2.70
N ALA A 683 -37.97 0.19 2.12
CA ALA A 683 -36.96 -0.18 1.11
C ALA A 683 -35.99 -1.27 1.61
N TYR A 684 -35.57 -1.20 2.88
CA TYR A 684 -34.70 -2.19 3.50
C TYR A 684 -35.29 -3.62 3.52
N LEU A 685 -36.63 -3.75 3.49
CA LEU A 685 -37.34 -5.04 3.39
C LEU A 685 -37.45 -5.57 1.95
N ARG A 686 -37.16 -4.72 0.95
CA ARG A 686 -37.33 -5.00 -0.48
C ARG A 686 -35.99 -5.22 -1.20
N ILE A 687 -34.87 -5.11 -0.48
CA ILE A 687 -33.53 -5.37 -1.01
C ILE A 687 -33.41 -6.84 -1.43
N ARG A 688 -32.84 -7.08 -2.60
CA ARG A 688 -32.60 -8.43 -3.14
C ARG A 688 -31.17 -8.59 -3.64
N GLN A 689 -30.59 -9.77 -3.43
CA GLN A 689 -29.31 -10.12 -4.03
C GLN A 689 -29.48 -10.29 -5.54
N ILE A 690 -28.63 -9.62 -6.31
CA ILE A 690 -28.57 -9.72 -7.77
C ILE A 690 -27.58 -10.81 -8.17
N VAL A 691 -26.34 -10.73 -7.67
CA VAL A 691 -25.30 -11.73 -7.97
C VAL A 691 -24.26 -11.75 -6.85
N SER A 692 -23.79 -12.95 -6.52
CA SER A 692 -22.63 -13.19 -5.66
C SER A 692 -21.57 -13.97 -6.44
N MET A 693 -20.30 -13.71 -6.15
CA MET A 693 -19.15 -14.32 -6.80
C MET A 693 -18.14 -14.80 -5.75
N PRO A 694 -17.41 -15.90 -6.01
CA PRO A 694 -16.27 -16.27 -5.19
C PRO A 694 -15.26 -15.12 -5.09
N GLY A 695 -14.86 -14.75 -3.86
CA GLY A 695 -13.90 -13.67 -3.61
C GLY A 695 -14.49 -12.26 -3.70
N GLY A 696 -15.83 -12.14 -3.71
CA GLY A 696 -16.56 -10.89 -3.70
C GLY A 696 -16.62 -10.13 -5.04
N ALA A 697 -17.59 -9.22 -5.12
CA ALA A 697 -17.77 -8.24 -6.18
C ALA A 697 -17.14 -6.88 -5.80
N GLY A 698 -16.67 -6.13 -6.79
CA GLY A 698 -16.14 -4.77 -6.59
C GLY A 698 -16.28 -3.91 -7.84
N ALA A 699 -15.85 -2.65 -7.79
CA ALA A 699 -15.90 -1.70 -8.92
C ALA A 699 -17.27 -1.67 -9.61
N LEU A 700 -18.33 -1.50 -8.80
CA LEU A 700 -19.72 -1.57 -9.24
C LEU A 700 -20.11 -0.36 -10.08
N GLU A 701 -20.78 -0.62 -11.21
CA GLU A 701 -21.43 0.36 -12.07
C GLU A 701 -22.74 -0.19 -12.64
N THR A 702 -23.60 0.68 -13.17
CA THR A 702 -24.83 0.28 -13.86
C THR A 702 -25.03 1.07 -15.14
N THR A 703 -25.69 0.48 -16.14
CA THR A 703 -26.15 1.24 -17.30
C THR A 703 -27.20 2.26 -16.88
N PRO A 704 -27.34 3.42 -17.57
CA PRO A 704 -28.27 4.46 -17.14
C PRO A 704 -29.75 4.01 -17.07
N GLY A 705 -30.14 2.99 -17.84
CA GLY A 705 -31.48 2.38 -17.76
C GLY A 705 -31.65 1.39 -16.61
N GLY A 706 -30.58 1.04 -15.88
CA GLY A 706 -30.56 0.05 -14.81
C GLY A 706 -30.68 -1.40 -15.28
N GLU A 707 -30.69 -1.64 -16.59
CA GLU A 707 -30.96 -2.94 -17.19
C GLU A 707 -29.78 -3.91 -17.12
N ARG A 708 -28.55 -3.39 -16.96
CA ARG A 708 -27.35 -4.19 -16.70
C ARG A 708 -26.55 -3.62 -15.53
N VAL A 709 -25.92 -4.54 -14.81
CA VAL A 709 -25.01 -4.24 -13.69
C VAL A 709 -23.62 -4.74 -14.04
N ILE A 710 -22.61 -3.88 -13.92
CA ILE A 710 -21.22 -4.13 -14.27
C ILE A 710 -20.41 -4.17 -12.98
N PHE A 711 -19.55 -5.17 -12.81
CA PHE A 711 -18.78 -5.36 -11.60
C PHE A 711 -17.54 -6.22 -11.87
N ARG A 712 -16.50 -6.03 -11.08
CA ARG A 712 -15.34 -6.91 -10.99
C ARG A 712 -15.70 -8.14 -10.17
N GLY A 713 -15.34 -9.34 -10.62
CA GLY A 713 -15.45 -10.57 -9.83
C GLY A 713 -14.50 -11.66 -10.32
N SER A 714 -14.38 -12.76 -9.57
CA SER A 714 -13.51 -13.89 -9.91
C SER A 714 -14.27 -15.02 -10.60
N VAL A 715 -13.72 -15.55 -11.69
CA VAL A 715 -14.22 -16.74 -12.39
C VAL A 715 -13.04 -17.69 -12.57
N GLU A 716 -13.18 -18.92 -12.08
CA GLU A 716 -12.10 -19.95 -12.14
C GLU A 716 -10.75 -19.44 -11.59
N GLY A 717 -10.80 -18.60 -10.55
CA GLY A 717 -9.62 -18.00 -9.93
C GLY A 717 -9.05 -16.78 -10.64
N SER A 718 -9.63 -16.36 -11.77
CA SER A 718 -9.20 -15.17 -12.53
C SER A 718 -10.15 -14.00 -12.34
N VAL A 719 -9.61 -12.85 -11.96
CA VAL A 719 -10.38 -11.60 -11.84
C VAL A 719 -10.73 -11.07 -13.24
N SER A 720 -12.00 -10.71 -13.45
CA SER A 720 -12.49 -10.12 -14.70
C SER A 720 -13.51 -9.02 -14.43
N LEU A 721 -13.65 -8.08 -15.36
CA LEU A 721 -14.78 -7.16 -15.39
C LEU A 721 -15.95 -7.84 -16.11
N MET A 722 -17.06 -8.00 -15.41
CA MET A 722 -18.23 -8.73 -15.87
C MET A 722 -19.46 -7.83 -15.86
N SER A 723 -20.52 -8.32 -16.49
CA SER A 723 -21.85 -7.75 -16.36
C SER A 723 -22.93 -8.81 -16.32
N VAL A 724 -24.04 -8.51 -15.66
CA VAL A 724 -25.28 -9.30 -15.61
C VAL A 724 -26.47 -8.41 -15.93
N ASP A 725 -27.60 -9.01 -16.30
CA ASP A 725 -28.87 -8.28 -16.34
C ASP A 725 -29.37 -7.92 -14.92
N TYR A 726 -30.43 -7.11 -14.84
CA TYR A 726 -31.10 -6.71 -13.59
C TYR A 726 -31.64 -7.88 -12.73
N ARG A 727 -31.55 -9.14 -13.21
CA ARG A 727 -31.93 -10.37 -12.51
C ARG A 727 -30.73 -11.23 -12.11
N GLY A 728 -29.50 -10.78 -12.35
CA GLY A 728 -28.29 -11.56 -12.13
C GLY A 728 -28.01 -12.64 -13.19
N ARG A 729 -28.72 -12.61 -14.32
CA ARG A 729 -28.59 -13.57 -15.43
C ARG A 729 -27.79 -12.96 -16.58
N GLU A 730 -27.66 -13.72 -17.67
CA GLU A 730 -26.96 -13.27 -18.89
C GLU A 730 -25.57 -12.68 -18.63
N ARG A 731 -24.77 -13.42 -17.85
CA ARG A 731 -23.40 -13.02 -17.53
C ARG A 731 -22.59 -12.83 -18.81
N LYS A 732 -21.93 -11.67 -18.94
CA LYS A 732 -21.00 -11.35 -20.02
C LYS A 732 -19.68 -10.89 -19.44
N THR A 733 -18.58 -11.26 -20.09
CA THR A 733 -17.26 -10.71 -19.81
C THR A 733 -17.08 -9.40 -20.58
N VAL A 734 -16.92 -8.30 -19.87
CA VAL A 734 -16.62 -6.97 -20.45
C VAL A 734 -15.13 -6.87 -20.75
N SER A 735 -14.28 -7.35 -19.83
CA SER A 735 -12.83 -7.44 -20.02
C SER A 735 -12.25 -8.61 -19.22
N ALA A 736 -11.29 -9.32 -19.81
CA ALA A 736 -10.50 -10.32 -19.10
C ALA A 736 -9.40 -9.62 -18.30
N GLY A 737 -9.27 -9.95 -17.02
CA GLY A 737 -8.27 -9.36 -16.13
C GLY A 737 -8.81 -8.26 -15.20
N PRO A 738 -7.98 -7.80 -14.26
CA PRO A 738 -8.34 -6.77 -13.30
C PRO A 738 -8.61 -5.43 -14.00
N ALA A 739 -9.68 -4.76 -13.56
CA ALA A 739 -10.07 -3.44 -14.01
C ALA A 739 -10.37 -2.52 -12.80
N SER A 740 -10.14 -1.23 -12.98
CA SER A 740 -10.38 -0.15 -12.01
C SER A 740 -10.89 1.10 -12.73
N GLY A 741 -11.38 2.11 -11.99
CA GLY A 741 -11.88 3.35 -12.59
C GLY A 741 -13.00 3.11 -13.61
N VAL A 742 -13.91 2.18 -13.31
CA VAL A 742 -14.98 1.77 -14.23
C VAL A 742 -16.04 2.87 -14.26
N SER A 743 -16.44 3.31 -15.45
CA SER A 743 -17.59 4.20 -15.63
C SER A 743 -18.31 3.95 -16.96
N VAL A 744 -19.54 4.44 -17.07
CA VAL A 744 -20.42 4.27 -18.23
C VAL A 744 -20.83 5.64 -18.79
N ASN A 745 -20.88 5.80 -20.11
CA ASN A 745 -21.30 7.06 -20.74
C ASN A 745 -22.81 7.31 -20.64
N LEU A 746 -23.27 8.53 -20.99
CA LEU A 746 -24.69 8.92 -20.88
C LEU A 746 -25.66 8.00 -21.65
N ALA A 747 -25.23 7.46 -22.79
CA ALA A 747 -26.04 6.58 -23.64
C ALA A 747 -26.08 5.13 -23.14
N GLY A 748 -25.16 4.74 -22.26
CA GLY A 748 -25.10 3.38 -21.72
C GLY A 748 -24.50 2.34 -22.66
N ASP A 749 -23.84 2.73 -23.74
CA ASP A 749 -23.32 1.81 -24.76
C ASP A 749 -21.81 1.56 -24.67
N LYS A 750 -21.07 2.41 -23.93
CA LYS A 750 -19.62 2.29 -23.70
C LYS A 750 -19.29 2.21 -22.21
N VAL A 751 -18.37 1.31 -21.86
CA VAL A 751 -17.77 1.19 -20.53
C VAL A 751 -16.29 1.54 -20.63
N ILE A 752 -15.83 2.58 -19.94
CA ILE A 752 -14.41 2.92 -19.83
C ILE A 752 -13.87 2.36 -18.53
N PHE A 753 -12.65 1.82 -18.57
CA PHE A 753 -11.94 1.32 -17.39
C PHE A 753 -10.43 1.38 -17.61
N VAL A 754 -9.68 1.28 -16.52
CA VAL A 754 -8.22 1.15 -16.53
C VAL A 754 -7.84 -0.30 -16.24
N SER A 755 -7.02 -0.89 -17.09
CA SER A 755 -6.47 -2.24 -16.91
C SER A 755 -4.98 -2.25 -17.28
N ALA A 756 -4.14 -2.81 -16.41
CA ALA A 756 -2.69 -2.86 -16.58
C ALA A 756 -2.04 -1.49 -16.92
N GLY A 757 -2.57 -0.41 -16.32
CA GLY A 757 -2.08 0.95 -16.52
C GLY A 757 -2.47 1.58 -17.87
N GLU A 758 -3.39 0.96 -18.62
CA GLU A 758 -3.90 1.48 -19.89
C GLU A 758 -5.42 1.73 -19.79
N ALA A 759 -5.89 2.85 -20.33
CA ALA A 759 -7.33 3.09 -20.50
C ALA A 759 -7.90 2.19 -21.62
N SER A 760 -9.10 1.65 -21.44
CA SER A 760 -9.74 0.74 -22.39
C SER A 760 -11.26 0.93 -22.42
N ILE A 761 -11.86 0.82 -23.61
CA ILE A 761 -13.30 0.91 -23.82
C ILE A 761 -13.84 -0.48 -24.17
N GLY A 762 -14.82 -0.94 -23.40
CA GLY A 762 -15.63 -2.12 -23.68
C GLY A 762 -17.11 -1.78 -23.84
N LYS A 763 -17.95 -2.82 -23.92
CA LYS A 763 -19.42 -2.70 -24.00
C LYS A 763 -20.08 -3.41 -22.83
N PRO A 764 -21.22 -2.93 -22.31
CA PRO A 764 -21.93 -3.63 -21.24
C PRO A 764 -22.35 -5.06 -21.63
N GLY A 765 -22.62 -5.31 -22.92
CA GLY A 765 -22.96 -6.64 -23.44
C GLY A 765 -21.77 -7.60 -23.63
N GLY A 766 -20.55 -7.19 -23.29
CA GLY A 766 -19.32 -7.89 -23.63
C GLY A 766 -18.91 -7.71 -25.11
N GLY A 767 -17.79 -8.32 -25.49
CA GLY A 767 -17.24 -8.27 -26.85
C GLY A 767 -15.80 -7.79 -26.89
N GLU A 768 -15.38 -7.24 -28.02
CA GLU A 768 -14.03 -6.69 -28.20
C GLU A 768 -13.80 -5.46 -27.32
N VAL A 769 -12.62 -5.41 -26.70
CA VAL A 769 -12.12 -4.28 -25.91
C VAL A 769 -11.17 -3.47 -26.78
N GLU A 770 -11.43 -2.17 -26.88
CA GLU A 770 -10.58 -1.23 -27.60
C GLU A 770 -9.63 -0.52 -26.62
N LYS A 771 -8.31 -0.66 -26.83
CA LYS A 771 -7.30 0.04 -26.03
C LYS A 771 -7.19 1.51 -26.43
N MET A 772 -7.28 2.39 -25.45
CA MET A 772 -7.11 3.84 -25.60
C MET A 772 -5.69 4.25 -25.21
N SER A 773 -4.67 3.67 -25.87
CA SER A 773 -3.28 3.99 -25.57
C SER A 773 -3.02 5.49 -25.71
N ILE A 774 -2.19 6.09 -24.86
CA ILE A 774 -1.76 7.48 -25.01
C ILE A 774 -0.31 7.54 -25.49
N ASP A 775 0.04 8.59 -26.22
CA ASP A 775 1.44 8.92 -26.52
C ASP A 775 1.85 10.11 -25.65
N ALA A 776 2.63 9.83 -24.61
CA ALA A 776 2.94 10.79 -23.54
C ALA A 776 4.40 10.66 -23.08
N PRO A 777 5.38 11.02 -23.92
CA PRO A 777 6.76 11.20 -23.48
C PRO A 777 6.88 12.46 -22.62
N VAL A 778 7.47 12.32 -21.43
CA VAL A 778 7.68 13.43 -20.49
C VAL A 778 9.12 13.47 -19.98
N VAL A 779 9.57 14.66 -19.61
CA VAL A 779 10.81 14.88 -18.86
C VAL A 779 10.42 15.29 -17.45
N ILE A 780 10.94 14.56 -16.47
CA ILE A 780 10.69 14.77 -15.05
C ILE A 780 11.92 15.41 -14.44
N GLU A 781 11.75 16.60 -13.87
CA GLU A 781 12.73 17.22 -12.97
C GLU A 781 12.72 16.51 -11.62
N ILE A 782 13.80 15.83 -11.26
CA ILE A 782 13.84 15.00 -10.04
C ILE A 782 13.64 15.87 -8.80
N GLU A 783 14.29 17.03 -8.72
CA GLU A 783 14.18 17.92 -7.56
C GLU A 783 12.74 18.42 -7.33
N GLN A 784 12.06 18.90 -8.38
CA GLN A 784 10.68 19.38 -8.29
C GLN A 784 9.72 18.25 -7.93
N GLN A 785 9.96 17.06 -8.48
CA GLN A 785 9.20 15.87 -8.15
C GLN A 785 9.34 15.47 -6.69
N GLN A 786 10.56 15.44 -6.15
CA GLN A 786 10.75 15.12 -4.74
C GLN A 786 10.10 16.17 -3.85
N ALA A 787 10.11 17.45 -4.25
CA ALA A 787 9.39 18.50 -3.52
C ALA A 787 7.87 18.23 -3.47
N GLN A 788 7.24 17.91 -4.60
CA GLN A 788 5.80 17.61 -4.65
C GLN A 788 5.47 16.35 -3.85
N LYS A 789 6.18 15.24 -4.11
CA LYS A 789 5.96 13.96 -3.43
C LYS A 789 6.08 14.12 -1.91
N PHE A 790 7.06 14.90 -1.47
CA PHE A 790 7.29 15.14 -0.06
C PHE A 790 6.12 15.90 0.58
N VAL A 791 5.69 17.01 -0.02
CA VAL A 791 4.57 17.81 0.49
C VAL A 791 3.30 16.98 0.56
N GLU A 792 3.03 16.20 -0.48
CA GLU A 792 1.86 15.31 -0.49
C GLU A 792 1.95 14.25 0.62
N ALA A 793 3.09 13.58 0.80
CA ALA A 793 3.28 12.57 1.84
C ALA A 793 3.12 13.14 3.25
N ALA A 794 3.72 14.31 3.51
CA ALA A 794 3.63 15.00 4.80
C ALA A 794 2.20 15.48 5.09
N ARG A 795 1.48 15.97 4.07
CA ARG A 795 0.08 16.38 4.17
C ARG A 795 -0.84 15.21 4.47
N LEU A 796 -0.72 14.11 3.71
CA LEU A 796 -1.51 12.89 3.92
C LEU A 796 -1.39 12.41 5.36
N LEU A 797 -0.15 12.29 5.87
CA LEU A 797 0.05 11.82 7.24
C LEU A 797 -0.40 12.83 8.30
N GLY A 798 -0.18 14.13 8.06
CA GLY A 798 -0.63 15.20 8.96
C GLY A 798 -2.15 15.23 9.16
N GLU A 799 -2.93 14.88 8.13
CA GLU A 799 -4.39 14.79 8.21
C GLU A 799 -4.89 13.42 8.72
N GLY A 800 -4.16 12.35 8.40
CA GLY A 800 -4.63 10.98 8.61
C GLY A 800 -4.15 10.29 9.89
N PHE A 801 -3.12 10.80 10.58
CA PHE A 801 -2.55 10.14 11.74
C PHE A 801 -3.54 10.03 12.91
N TYR A 802 -3.61 8.86 13.56
CA TYR A 802 -4.61 8.57 14.60
C TYR A 802 -4.64 9.58 15.77
N HIS A 803 -3.48 10.15 16.11
CA HIS A 803 -3.37 11.13 17.17
C HIS A 803 -3.49 12.54 16.58
N TYR A 804 -4.66 13.16 16.70
CA TYR A 804 -4.99 14.42 16.04
C TYR A 804 -4.06 15.60 16.38
N THR A 805 -3.36 15.59 17.52
CA THR A 805 -2.34 16.61 17.85
C THR A 805 -0.95 16.31 17.30
N LEU A 806 -0.78 15.22 16.53
CA LEU A 806 0.51 14.74 16.02
C LEU A 806 1.56 14.60 17.14
N LYS A 807 1.11 14.14 18.32
CA LYS A 807 1.89 14.04 19.57
C LYS A 807 2.58 15.37 19.98
N GLY A 808 2.00 16.51 19.61
CA GLY A 808 2.51 17.84 19.95
C GLY A 808 3.70 18.31 19.11
N LEU A 809 4.02 17.61 18.01
CA LEU A 809 5.10 17.99 17.10
C LEU A 809 4.74 19.26 16.30
N ASP A 810 5.73 20.10 16.01
CA ASP A 810 5.63 21.17 15.01
C ASP A 810 5.68 20.58 13.60
N TRP A 811 4.58 19.95 13.19
CA TRP A 811 4.51 19.25 11.91
C TRP A 811 4.83 20.14 10.70
N PRO A 812 4.34 21.40 10.60
CA PRO A 812 4.73 22.29 9.52
C PRO A 812 6.22 22.61 9.50
N GLY A 813 6.82 22.93 10.66
CA GLY A 813 8.25 23.22 10.77
C GLY A 813 9.13 22.03 10.42
N LEU A 814 8.78 20.84 10.93
CA LEU A 814 9.44 19.58 10.60
C LEU A 814 9.32 19.28 9.09
N SER A 815 8.11 19.34 8.55
CA SER A 815 7.86 19.09 7.12
C SER A 815 8.75 19.99 6.27
N LYS A 816 8.83 21.28 6.55
CA LYS A 816 9.71 22.21 5.82
C LYS A 816 11.19 21.83 5.92
N ARG A 817 11.66 21.43 7.11
CA ARG A 817 13.06 21.00 7.33
C ARG A 817 13.40 19.75 6.53
N TYR A 818 12.53 18.74 6.54
CA TYR A 818 12.73 17.48 5.82
C TYR A 818 12.52 17.63 4.30
N GLN A 819 11.65 18.53 3.85
CA GLN A 819 11.46 18.84 2.43
C GLN A 819 12.78 19.32 1.79
N ALA A 820 13.49 20.23 2.48
CA ALA A 820 14.79 20.72 2.01
C ALA A 820 15.82 19.60 1.85
N LEU A 821 15.73 18.54 2.67
CA LEU A 821 16.55 17.35 2.55
C LEU A 821 16.08 16.45 1.39
N ALA A 822 14.77 16.23 1.27
CA ALA A 822 14.17 15.39 0.23
C ALA A 822 14.50 15.90 -1.18
N MET A 823 14.53 17.21 -1.40
CA MET A 823 14.91 17.84 -2.68
C MET A 823 16.36 17.55 -3.09
N ARG A 824 17.23 17.14 -2.16
CA ARG A 824 18.63 16.78 -2.42
C ARG A 824 18.84 15.31 -2.77
N THR A 825 17.78 14.51 -2.72
CA THR A 825 17.79 13.09 -3.10
C THR A 825 17.64 12.90 -4.61
N ARG A 826 18.24 11.85 -5.17
CA ARG A 826 18.27 11.58 -6.62
C ARG A 826 17.60 10.26 -7.01
N THR A 827 17.52 9.29 -6.10
CA THR A 827 16.73 8.05 -6.29
C THR A 827 15.52 7.98 -5.37
N ASP A 828 14.56 7.13 -5.71
CA ASP A 828 13.37 6.91 -4.90
C ASP A 828 13.71 6.22 -3.56
N ALA A 829 14.77 5.41 -3.51
CA ALA A 829 15.26 4.80 -2.27
C ALA A 829 15.80 5.86 -1.28
N GLU A 830 16.56 6.84 -1.78
CA GLU A 830 17.06 7.95 -0.98
C GLU A 830 15.90 8.80 -0.44
N PHE A 831 14.94 9.15 -1.30
CA PHE A 831 13.74 9.90 -0.94
C PHE A 831 12.92 9.19 0.14
N ASN A 832 12.66 7.89 -0.05
CA ASN A 832 11.89 7.10 0.89
C ASN A 832 12.56 7.06 2.28
N ARG A 833 13.90 7.02 2.36
CA ARG A 833 14.61 7.10 3.65
C ARG A 833 14.41 8.45 4.34
N VAL A 834 14.45 9.56 3.60
CA VAL A 834 14.20 10.90 4.16
C VAL A 834 12.78 11.02 4.72
N VAL A 835 11.77 10.54 3.97
CA VAL A 835 10.37 10.58 4.41
C VAL A 835 10.11 9.63 5.58
N ASN A 836 10.70 8.43 5.58
CA ASN A 836 10.61 7.52 6.72
C ASN A 836 11.22 8.14 7.99
N ASN A 837 12.27 8.94 7.88
CA ASN A 837 12.79 9.70 9.03
C ASN A 837 11.78 10.73 9.55
N LEU A 838 11.11 11.50 8.67
CA LEU A 838 10.02 12.41 9.09
C LEU A 838 8.93 11.61 9.83
N PHE A 839 8.51 10.47 9.29
CA PHE A 839 7.46 9.67 9.91
C PHE A 839 7.93 9.13 11.28
N GLY A 840 9.20 8.76 11.41
CA GLY A 840 9.81 8.35 12.67
C GLY A 840 9.70 9.39 13.81
N GLU A 841 9.54 10.68 13.50
CA GLU A 841 9.28 11.74 14.50
C GLU A 841 8.02 11.45 15.33
N LEU A 842 6.98 10.87 14.70
CA LEU A 842 5.71 10.53 15.35
C LEU A 842 5.82 9.32 16.29
N ASP A 843 6.89 8.52 16.17
CA ASP A 843 7.12 7.31 16.97
C ASP A 843 5.86 6.43 17.11
N GLY A 844 5.19 6.19 15.99
CA GLY A 844 4.00 5.35 15.89
C GLY A 844 4.27 4.10 15.07
N SER A 845 3.51 3.05 15.32
CA SER A 845 3.51 1.83 14.52
C SER A 845 2.84 2.03 13.15
N HIS A 846 3.09 1.08 12.24
CA HIS A 846 2.52 1.07 10.89
C HIS A 846 2.85 2.30 10.05
N LEU A 847 3.90 3.05 10.40
CA LEU A 847 4.42 4.13 9.58
C LEU A 847 5.34 3.57 8.50
N GLY A 848 5.35 4.21 7.33
CA GLY A 848 6.33 3.88 6.31
C GLY A 848 5.96 4.36 4.91
N ILE A 849 6.99 4.55 4.09
CA ILE A 849 6.90 4.81 2.66
C ILE A 849 7.79 3.83 1.88
N ARG A 850 7.33 3.37 0.71
CA ARG A 850 8.06 2.43 -0.15
C ARG A 850 7.63 2.50 -1.61
N GLY A 851 8.47 1.98 -2.51
CA GLY A 851 8.20 1.96 -3.95
C GLY A 851 8.71 3.21 -4.66
N GLY A 852 8.17 3.50 -5.85
CA GLY A 852 8.70 4.48 -6.79
C GLY A 852 9.13 3.78 -8.08
N ARG A 853 10.07 4.36 -8.83
CA ARG A 853 10.59 3.77 -10.07
C ARG A 853 11.47 2.57 -9.74
N SER A 854 11.09 1.38 -10.22
CA SER A 854 11.96 0.21 -10.13
C SER A 854 13.14 0.38 -11.07
N THR A 855 14.35 0.38 -10.51
CA THR A 855 15.61 0.36 -11.26
C THR A 855 16.24 -1.03 -11.27
N ALA A 856 15.66 -2.00 -10.55
CA ALA A 856 16.11 -3.39 -10.53
C ALA A 856 16.01 -4.04 -11.93
N GLY A 857 16.97 -4.91 -12.24
CA GLY A 857 16.95 -5.71 -13.48
C GLY A 857 15.87 -6.79 -13.48
N GLU A 858 15.90 -7.66 -14.49
CA GLU A 858 15.05 -8.85 -14.50
C GLU A 858 15.68 -9.96 -13.64
N GLY A 859 14.88 -10.59 -12.79
CA GLY A 859 15.28 -11.74 -11.97
C GLY A 859 14.63 -13.06 -12.44
N VAL A 860 15.28 -14.17 -12.14
CA VAL A 860 14.82 -15.55 -12.32
C VAL A 860 14.43 -16.13 -10.94
N PRO A 861 13.13 -16.39 -10.70
CA PRO A 861 12.67 -16.94 -9.42
C PRO A 861 13.31 -18.29 -9.09
N LEU A 862 13.72 -18.48 -7.84
CA LEU A 862 14.21 -19.77 -7.32
C LEU A 862 13.07 -20.80 -7.21
N ALA A 863 13.43 -22.09 -7.24
CA ALA A 863 12.50 -23.19 -7.02
C ALA A 863 13.05 -24.23 -6.03
N TYR A 864 12.15 -25.01 -5.44
CA TYR A 864 12.44 -25.88 -4.29
C TYR A 864 11.81 -27.27 -4.44
N LEU A 865 12.45 -28.29 -3.85
CA LEU A 865 12.01 -29.68 -3.93
C LEU A 865 11.19 -30.15 -2.71
N GLY A 866 10.96 -29.30 -1.71
CA GLY A 866 10.36 -29.73 -0.43
C GLY A 866 11.30 -30.60 0.39
N VAL A 867 12.58 -30.22 0.46
CA VAL A 867 13.64 -30.93 1.19
C VAL A 867 14.57 -29.94 1.90
N ASP A 868 15.18 -30.39 3.00
CA ASP A 868 16.46 -29.83 3.43
C ASP A 868 17.59 -30.67 2.84
N ALA A 869 18.68 -30.01 2.45
CA ALA A 869 19.85 -30.67 1.87
C ALA A 869 21.15 -29.99 2.31
N GLU A 870 22.22 -30.77 2.34
CA GLU A 870 23.57 -30.32 2.65
C GLU A 870 24.52 -30.60 1.47
N ALA A 871 25.52 -29.74 1.30
CA ALA A 871 26.54 -29.92 0.27
C ALA A 871 27.47 -31.10 0.61
N VAL A 872 27.71 -31.96 -0.37
CA VAL A 872 28.70 -33.06 -0.31
C VAL A 872 29.55 -33.04 -1.59
N ALA A 873 30.64 -33.81 -1.63
CA ALA A 873 31.61 -33.75 -2.74
C ALA A 873 30.97 -33.97 -4.14
N ASP A 874 30.00 -34.86 -4.23
CA ASP A 874 29.37 -35.26 -5.50
C ASP A 874 28.05 -34.51 -5.80
N GLY A 875 27.53 -33.68 -4.88
CA GLY A 875 26.22 -33.03 -5.04
C GLY A 875 25.55 -32.58 -3.74
N TRP A 876 24.22 -32.60 -3.72
CA TRP A 876 23.40 -32.18 -2.56
C TRP A 876 22.73 -33.37 -1.89
N ARG A 877 23.13 -33.70 -0.66
CA ARG A 877 22.53 -34.80 0.12
C ARG A 877 21.27 -34.34 0.83
N VAL A 878 20.17 -35.03 0.62
CA VAL A 878 18.89 -34.80 1.31
C VAL A 878 19.00 -35.17 2.78
N THR A 879 18.71 -34.22 3.66
CA THR A 879 18.72 -34.40 5.12
C THR A 879 17.31 -34.44 5.71
N LYS A 880 16.32 -33.83 5.03
CA LYS A 880 14.90 -33.89 5.39
C LYS A 880 14.02 -33.89 4.15
N VAL A 881 12.89 -34.58 4.21
CA VAL A 881 11.83 -34.54 3.18
C VAL A 881 10.54 -34.05 3.84
N PHE A 882 9.90 -33.02 3.29
CA PHE A 882 8.70 -32.42 3.87
C PHE A 882 7.45 -33.23 3.54
N ARG A 883 6.55 -33.39 4.52
CA ARG A 883 5.39 -34.31 4.42
C ARG A 883 4.49 -34.03 3.21
N GLN A 884 4.27 -32.76 2.90
CA GLN A 884 3.42 -32.31 1.77
C GLN A 884 4.22 -31.91 0.52
N GLY A 885 5.53 -32.16 0.51
CA GLY A 885 6.43 -31.71 -0.56
C GLY A 885 6.42 -32.60 -1.80
N PRO A 886 6.87 -32.04 -2.95
CA PRO A 886 6.94 -32.81 -4.19
C PRO A 886 7.92 -34.00 -4.06
N ALA A 887 8.98 -33.89 -3.25
CA ALA A 887 9.90 -34.98 -2.97
C ALA A 887 9.29 -36.15 -2.17
N ASN A 888 8.12 -36.00 -1.53
CA ASN A 888 7.45 -37.09 -0.81
C ASN A 888 6.39 -37.83 -1.64
N ARG A 889 6.10 -37.35 -2.86
CA ARG A 889 5.14 -38.00 -3.76
C ARG A 889 5.69 -39.32 -4.28
N GLU A 890 4.81 -40.27 -4.55
CA GLU A 890 5.20 -41.61 -5.00
C GLU A 890 6.00 -41.60 -6.31
N THR A 891 5.62 -40.75 -7.26
CA THR A 891 6.23 -40.66 -8.60
C THR A 891 7.57 -39.91 -8.63
N SER A 892 7.80 -39.02 -7.66
CA SER A 892 8.98 -38.13 -7.61
C SER A 892 9.77 -38.28 -6.30
N ARG A 893 9.66 -39.45 -5.66
CA ARG A 893 10.19 -39.70 -4.32
C ARG A 893 11.69 -39.45 -4.23
N LEU A 894 12.10 -38.68 -3.23
CA LEU A 894 13.47 -38.62 -2.70
C LEU A 894 13.44 -39.15 -1.26
N SER A 895 14.56 -39.73 -0.82
CA SER A 895 14.73 -40.24 0.55
C SER A 895 15.85 -39.49 1.26
N VAL A 896 15.79 -39.45 2.60
CA VAL A 896 16.92 -38.97 3.41
C VAL A 896 18.16 -39.82 3.08
N GLY A 897 19.27 -39.15 2.79
CA GLY A 897 20.52 -39.78 2.33
C GLY A 897 20.70 -39.81 0.81
N ASP A 898 19.66 -39.59 0.02
CA ASP A 898 19.79 -39.44 -1.44
C ASP A 898 20.64 -38.21 -1.77
N VAL A 899 21.49 -38.29 -2.79
CA VAL A 899 22.32 -37.18 -3.28
C VAL A 899 21.85 -36.75 -4.67
N VAL A 900 21.43 -35.51 -4.80
CA VAL A 900 21.12 -34.88 -6.10
C VAL A 900 22.45 -34.53 -6.77
N LEU A 901 22.74 -35.19 -7.89
CA LEU A 901 23.98 -35.05 -8.67
C LEU A 901 23.84 -34.04 -9.81
N ALA A 902 22.65 -33.91 -10.40
CA ALA A 902 22.40 -33.03 -11.54
C ALA A 902 20.92 -32.61 -11.63
N VAL A 903 20.69 -31.44 -12.20
CA VAL A 903 19.37 -30.86 -12.54
C VAL A 903 19.34 -30.59 -14.04
N ASP A 904 18.36 -31.15 -14.76
CA ASP A 904 18.21 -31.06 -16.21
C ASP A 904 19.51 -31.36 -16.98
N GLY A 905 20.23 -32.39 -16.52
CA GLY A 905 21.51 -32.82 -17.09
C GLY A 905 22.73 -31.97 -16.71
N THR A 906 22.53 -30.85 -15.99
CA THR A 906 23.61 -30.00 -15.49
C THR A 906 24.07 -30.49 -14.12
N PRO A 907 25.35 -30.90 -13.97
CA PRO A 907 25.88 -31.34 -12.67
C PRO A 907 25.80 -30.24 -11.61
N THR A 908 25.43 -30.60 -10.38
CA THR A 908 25.42 -29.67 -9.23
C THR A 908 26.78 -29.53 -8.55
N ALA A 909 27.74 -30.37 -8.95
CA ALA A 909 29.11 -30.38 -8.45
C ALA A 909 30.12 -30.53 -9.59
N LYS A 910 31.31 -29.98 -9.39
CA LYS A 910 32.46 -30.04 -10.29
C LYS A 910 33.73 -30.21 -9.47
N ASP A 911 34.65 -31.07 -9.91
CA ASP A 911 35.95 -31.30 -9.27
C ASP A 911 35.84 -31.64 -7.76
N GLY A 912 34.81 -32.40 -7.39
CA GLY A 912 34.56 -32.86 -6.02
C GLY A 912 33.97 -31.81 -5.09
N ARG A 913 33.36 -30.74 -5.61
CA ARG A 913 32.72 -29.68 -4.83
C ARG A 913 31.44 -29.18 -5.49
N VAL A 914 30.43 -28.81 -4.69
CA VAL A 914 29.23 -28.13 -5.22
C VAL A 914 29.62 -26.75 -5.75
N THR A 915 29.01 -26.35 -6.87
CA THR A 915 29.34 -25.09 -7.56
C THR A 915 28.41 -23.94 -7.18
N SER A 916 27.20 -24.25 -6.71
CA SER A 916 26.18 -23.29 -6.27
C SER A 916 25.14 -23.97 -5.39
N ASP A 917 24.27 -23.16 -4.77
CA ASP A 917 23.12 -23.65 -3.98
C ASP A 917 22.15 -24.48 -4.83
N LEU A 918 21.53 -25.50 -4.22
CA LEU A 918 20.54 -26.35 -4.91
C LEU A 918 19.38 -25.53 -5.50
N ALA A 919 18.93 -24.49 -4.79
CA ALA A 919 17.85 -23.62 -5.27
C ALA A 919 18.25 -22.82 -6.51
N VAL A 920 19.53 -22.45 -6.64
CA VAL A 920 20.08 -21.77 -7.83
C VAL A 920 20.12 -22.74 -9.01
N ALA A 921 20.53 -23.99 -8.79
CA ALA A 921 20.48 -25.02 -9.82
C ALA A 921 19.04 -25.30 -10.33
N LEU A 922 18.02 -24.99 -9.52
CA LEU A 922 16.60 -25.15 -9.85
C LEU A 922 15.92 -23.86 -10.34
N GLN A 923 16.66 -22.77 -10.54
CA GLN A 923 16.06 -21.48 -10.88
C GLN A 923 15.18 -21.53 -12.14
N GLY A 924 14.03 -20.85 -12.07
CA GLY A 924 13.03 -20.80 -13.13
C GLY A 924 12.22 -22.08 -13.31
N THR A 925 12.49 -23.17 -12.60
CA THR A 925 11.83 -24.49 -12.82
C THR A 925 10.50 -24.67 -12.08
N ALA A 926 10.11 -23.73 -11.22
CA ALA A 926 8.89 -23.84 -10.43
C ALA A 926 7.65 -24.12 -11.30
N GLY A 927 6.89 -25.17 -10.95
CA GLY A 927 5.71 -25.61 -11.68
C GLY A 927 5.98 -26.35 -13.00
N ARG A 928 7.25 -26.54 -13.40
CA ARG A 928 7.66 -27.28 -14.60
C ARG A 928 8.23 -28.63 -14.21
N GLU A 929 8.03 -29.66 -15.03
CA GLU A 929 8.71 -30.95 -14.82
C GLU A 929 10.23 -30.78 -15.03
N THR A 930 11.01 -31.27 -14.07
CA THR A 930 12.46 -31.13 -13.98
C THR A 930 13.09 -32.48 -13.73
N LEU A 931 14.12 -32.81 -14.50
CA LEU A 931 14.81 -34.09 -14.43
C LEU A 931 15.97 -34.00 -13.42
N LEU A 932 15.93 -34.83 -12.39
CA LEU A 932 17.02 -34.99 -11.44
C LEU A 932 17.81 -36.26 -11.72
N LYS A 933 19.14 -36.19 -11.64
CA LYS A 933 19.99 -37.36 -11.46
C LYS A 933 20.27 -37.54 -9.96
N VAL A 934 19.89 -38.67 -9.39
CA VAL A 934 19.95 -38.93 -7.95
C VAL A 934 20.75 -40.19 -7.68
N LYS A 935 21.66 -40.15 -6.71
CA LYS A 935 22.34 -41.31 -6.15
C LYS A 935 21.70 -41.66 -4.81
N SER A 936 21.18 -42.87 -4.67
CA SER A 936 20.58 -43.32 -3.42
C SER A 936 21.62 -43.39 -2.29
N GLY A 937 21.16 -43.41 -1.04
CA GLY A 937 22.03 -43.66 0.12
C GLY A 937 22.83 -44.97 0.03
N GLU A 938 22.35 -45.96 -0.74
CA GLU A 938 23.01 -47.24 -1.01
C GLU A 938 23.98 -47.18 -2.22
N GLY A 939 24.05 -46.04 -2.92
CA GLY A 939 24.99 -45.77 -4.00
C GLY A 939 24.48 -46.04 -5.41
N SER A 940 23.24 -46.51 -5.59
CA SER A 940 22.63 -46.71 -6.91
C SER A 940 22.17 -45.39 -7.53
N GLU A 941 22.47 -45.16 -8.82
CA GLU A 941 22.04 -43.96 -9.54
C GLU A 941 20.71 -44.19 -10.27
N ARG A 942 19.83 -43.18 -10.25
CA ARG A 942 18.56 -43.17 -10.98
C ARG A 942 18.20 -41.77 -11.46
N LEU A 943 17.28 -41.71 -12.41
CA LEU A 943 16.61 -40.48 -12.79
C LEU A 943 15.29 -40.33 -12.01
N ALA A 944 14.95 -39.11 -11.63
CA ALA A 944 13.67 -38.77 -11.02
C ALA A 944 13.09 -37.54 -11.72
N LEU A 945 11.82 -37.60 -12.11
CA LEU A 945 11.11 -36.44 -12.63
C LEU A 945 10.31 -35.83 -11.49
N ILE A 946 10.48 -34.53 -11.25
CA ILE A 946 9.83 -33.81 -10.16
C ILE A 946 9.32 -32.46 -10.68
N SER A 947 8.25 -31.92 -10.10
CA SER A 947 7.82 -30.54 -10.34
C SER A 947 8.20 -29.68 -9.13
N PRO A 948 9.29 -28.89 -9.19
CA PRO A 948 9.69 -28.01 -8.13
C PRO A 948 8.61 -26.97 -7.82
N VAL A 949 8.59 -26.46 -6.59
CA VAL A 949 7.61 -25.49 -6.12
C VAL A 949 8.21 -24.11 -5.93
N SER A 950 7.35 -23.10 -5.87
CA SER A 950 7.76 -21.72 -5.57
C SER A 950 8.24 -21.57 -4.13
N MET A 951 8.95 -20.48 -3.86
CA MET A 951 9.34 -20.09 -2.50
C MET A 951 8.16 -20.02 -1.52
N GLY A 952 7.01 -19.51 -1.97
CA GLY A 952 5.82 -19.38 -1.12
C GLY A 952 5.30 -20.73 -0.65
N ALA A 953 5.23 -21.70 -1.55
CA ALA A 953 4.83 -23.07 -1.23
C ALA A 953 5.84 -23.77 -0.30
N GLU A 954 7.14 -23.61 -0.57
CA GLU A 954 8.21 -24.12 0.29
C GLU A 954 8.14 -23.52 1.71
N SER A 955 7.91 -22.20 1.83
CA SER A 955 7.75 -21.52 3.12
C SER A 955 6.51 -22.02 3.87
N GLY A 956 5.41 -22.30 3.15
CA GLY A 956 4.21 -22.93 3.71
C GLY A 956 4.50 -24.30 4.30
N MET A 957 5.22 -25.16 3.57
CA MET A 957 5.59 -26.49 4.06
C MET A 957 6.53 -26.44 5.26
N ARG A 958 7.51 -25.53 5.27
CA ARG A 958 8.39 -25.34 6.43
C ARG A 958 7.62 -24.87 7.66
N TYR A 959 6.62 -24.00 7.46
CA TYR A 959 5.68 -23.61 8.50
C TYR A 959 4.89 -24.80 9.04
N ASP A 960 4.30 -25.62 8.18
CA ASP A 960 3.55 -26.81 8.60
C ASP A 960 4.42 -27.80 9.39
N GLU A 961 5.67 -27.98 8.96
CA GLU A 961 6.66 -28.82 9.63
C GLU A 961 7.00 -28.30 11.04
N GLU A 962 7.15 -26.99 11.21
CA GLU A 962 7.42 -26.38 12.51
C GLU A 962 6.21 -26.44 13.45
N VAL A 963 5.00 -26.21 12.94
CA VAL A 963 3.76 -26.38 13.71
C VAL A 963 3.61 -27.83 14.17
N ALA A 964 3.89 -28.80 13.29
CA ALA A 964 3.87 -30.22 13.64
C ALA A 964 4.89 -30.55 14.74
N ARG A 965 6.12 -30.04 14.63
CA ARG A 965 7.18 -30.23 15.64
C ARG A 965 6.77 -29.68 17.01
N ARG A 966 6.18 -28.47 17.05
CA ARG A 966 5.69 -27.87 18.31
C ARG A 966 4.53 -28.66 18.90
N LYS A 967 3.61 -29.16 18.07
CA LYS A 967 2.52 -30.04 18.51
C LYS A 967 3.04 -31.34 19.12
N GLU A 968 3.98 -32.02 18.47
CA GLU A 968 4.63 -33.24 18.98
C GLU A 968 5.34 -32.98 20.31
N MET A 969 5.97 -31.82 20.46
CA MET A 969 6.60 -31.41 21.72
C MET A 969 5.58 -31.20 22.84
N VAL A 970 4.46 -30.52 22.59
CA VAL A 970 3.38 -30.35 23.58
C VAL A 970 2.77 -31.70 23.96
N ASP A 971 2.51 -32.58 22.99
CA ASP A 971 2.00 -33.93 23.25
C ASP A 971 2.98 -34.73 24.13
N ARG A 972 4.28 -34.70 23.83
CA ARG A 972 5.32 -35.36 24.64
C ARG A 972 5.40 -34.81 26.06
N LEU A 973 5.51 -33.48 26.20
CA LEU A 973 5.69 -32.82 27.50
C LEU A 973 4.44 -32.95 28.39
N SER A 974 3.25 -33.00 27.79
CA SER A 974 1.99 -33.13 28.53
C SER A 974 1.51 -34.57 28.73
N GLY A 975 2.19 -35.56 28.14
CA GLY A 975 1.70 -36.95 28.11
C GLY A 975 0.37 -37.08 27.35
N GLY A 976 0.20 -36.28 26.29
CA GLY A 976 -1.01 -36.25 25.46
C GLY A 976 -2.21 -35.52 26.08
N LYS A 977 -2.07 -34.88 27.24
CA LYS A 977 -3.17 -34.20 27.95
C LYS A 977 -3.52 -32.83 27.41
N LEU A 978 -2.59 -32.14 26.75
CA LEU A 978 -2.83 -30.80 26.20
C LEU A 978 -2.93 -30.85 24.67
N GLY A 979 -3.72 -29.92 24.12
CA GLY A 979 -3.74 -29.60 22.69
C GLY A 979 -2.80 -28.45 22.35
N TYR A 980 -2.47 -28.31 21.06
CA TYR A 980 -1.69 -27.19 20.53
C TYR A 980 -2.26 -26.71 19.19
N LEU A 981 -2.34 -25.39 19.03
CA LEU A 981 -2.67 -24.70 17.79
C LEU A 981 -1.77 -23.49 17.62
N HIS A 982 -1.40 -23.18 16.39
CA HIS A 982 -0.74 -21.92 16.05
C HIS A 982 -1.65 -21.11 15.14
N ILE A 983 -1.80 -19.81 15.41
CA ILE A 983 -2.56 -18.89 14.58
C ILE A 983 -1.54 -18.05 13.82
N ARG A 984 -1.40 -18.29 12.50
CA ARG A 984 -0.35 -17.69 11.67
C ARG A 984 -0.56 -16.21 11.35
N GLY A 985 -1.79 -15.84 11.05
CA GLY A 985 -2.23 -14.49 10.70
C GLY A 985 -3.57 -14.18 11.34
N MET A 986 -4.03 -12.93 11.21
CA MET A 986 -5.38 -12.53 11.63
C MET A 986 -6.23 -12.17 10.41
N ASP A 987 -6.37 -13.12 9.50
CA ASP A 987 -7.21 -13.03 8.29
C ASP A 987 -8.27 -14.14 8.30
N ILE A 988 -9.20 -14.09 7.33
CA ILE A 988 -10.32 -15.04 7.27
C ILE A 988 -9.85 -16.47 6.98
N ASP A 989 -8.76 -16.65 6.24
CA ASP A 989 -8.20 -17.97 5.96
C ASP A 989 -7.62 -18.60 7.24
N SER A 990 -6.92 -17.80 8.06
CA SER A 990 -6.45 -18.22 9.38
C SER A 990 -7.60 -18.56 10.33
N VAL A 991 -8.73 -17.83 10.26
CA VAL A 991 -9.95 -18.17 11.03
C VAL A 991 -10.51 -19.52 10.59
N ARG A 992 -10.62 -19.77 9.28
CA ARG A 992 -11.12 -21.05 8.75
C ARG A 992 -10.23 -22.23 9.15
N GLU A 993 -8.90 -22.04 9.12
CA GLU A 993 -7.93 -23.03 9.63
C GLU A 993 -8.10 -23.26 11.13
N PHE A 994 -8.23 -22.19 11.92
CA PHE A 994 -8.50 -22.27 13.34
C PHE A 994 -9.79 -23.04 13.64
N GLU A 995 -10.89 -22.74 12.96
CA GLU A 995 -12.17 -23.43 13.16
C GLU A 995 -12.08 -24.92 12.81
N ARG A 996 -11.42 -25.26 11.70
CA ARG A 996 -11.16 -26.64 11.29
C ARG A 996 -10.34 -27.40 12.34
N ASP A 997 -9.26 -26.78 12.80
CA ASP A 997 -8.24 -27.47 13.61
C ASP A 997 -8.54 -27.43 15.11
N LEU A 998 -9.33 -26.45 15.58
CA LEU A 998 -9.66 -26.30 17.00
C LEU A 998 -10.24 -27.56 17.59
N TYR A 999 -11.21 -28.18 16.91
CA TYR A 999 -11.78 -29.43 17.39
C TYR A 999 -10.74 -30.56 17.44
N ALA A 1000 -9.95 -30.72 16.37
CA ALA A 1000 -8.95 -31.77 16.27
C ALA A 1000 -7.84 -31.63 17.32
N ALA A 1001 -7.44 -30.41 17.66
CA ALA A 1001 -6.44 -30.14 18.68
C ALA A 1001 -6.98 -30.27 20.10
N ALA A 1002 -8.26 -29.95 20.33
CA ALA A 1002 -8.82 -29.85 21.67
C ALA A 1002 -9.59 -31.09 22.15
N HIS A 1003 -10.02 -31.97 21.24
CA HIS A 1003 -10.84 -33.12 21.59
C HIS A 1003 -10.10 -34.10 22.52
N GLY A 1004 -10.72 -34.44 23.66
CA GLY A 1004 -10.14 -35.35 24.65
C GLY A 1004 -9.00 -34.77 25.48
N LYS A 1005 -8.71 -33.48 25.35
CA LYS A 1005 -7.63 -32.78 26.07
C LYS A 1005 -8.14 -32.05 27.31
N ASP A 1006 -7.28 -31.90 28.31
CA ASP A 1006 -7.54 -31.19 29.56
C ASP A 1006 -7.43 -29.66 29.40
N GLY A 1007 -6.67 -29.20 28.40
CA GLY A 1007 -6.48 -27.79 28.07
C GLY A 1007 -5.86 -27.60 26.68
N LEU A 1008 -5.76 -26.35 26.23
CA LEU A 1008 -5.25 -25.99 24.91
C LEU A 1008 -4.20 -24.87 24.99
N ILE A 1009 -3.05 -25.07 24.35
CA ILE A 1009 -2.08 -24.01 24.08
C ILE A 1009 -2.41 -23.37 22.73
N ILE A 1010 -2.59 -22.05 22.74
CA ILE A 1010 -2.79 -21.24 21.53
C ILE A 1010 -1.53 -20.40 21.31
N ASP A 1011 -0.79 -20.67 20.25
CA ASP A 1011 0.45 -19.97 19.92
C ASP A 1011 0.17 -18.85 18.91
N VAL A 1012 0.42 -17.61 19.30
CA VAL A 1012 0.32 -16.42 18.44
C VAL A 1012 1.68 -15.71 18.27
N ARG A 1013 2.77 -16.39 18.63
CA ARG A 1013 4.13 -15.92 18.36
C ARG A 1013 4.33 -15.74 16.87
N ASP A 1014 5.06 -14.69 16.48
CA ASP A 1014 5.37 -14.39 15.08
C ASP A 1014 4.17 -14.12 14.17
N ASN A 1015 2.95 -14.02 14.73
CA ASN A 1015 1.75 -13.63 14.01
C ASN A 1015 1.82 -12.16 13.61
N GLY A 1016 1.57 -11.93 12.32
CA GLY A 1016 1.75 -10.63 11.70
C GLY A 1016 0.66 -9.60 11.90
N GLY A 1017 -0.46 -9.99 12.49
CA GLY A 1017 -1.68 -9.19 12.60
C GLY A 1017 -2.63 -9.36 11.42
N GLY A 1018 -3.58 -8.43 11.30
CA GLY A 1018 -4.74 -8.50 10.43
C GLY A 1018 -5.94 -7.84 11.10
N TRP A 1019 -7.13 -8.47 11.12
CA TRP A 1019 -8.36 -7.87 11.63
C TRP A 1019 -9.35 -8.85 12.28
N THR A 1020 -9.04 -10.15 12.40
CA THR A 1020 -10.01 -11.20 12.81
C THR A 1020 -9.97 -11.64 14.28
N ALA A 1021 -9.22 -10.96 15.16
CA ALA A 1021 -9.10 -11.32 16.58
C ALA A 1021 -10.47 -11.53 17.27
N ASP A 1022 -11.44 -10.64 17.05
CA ASP A 1022 -12.76 -10.72 17.69
C ASP A 1022 -13.60 -11.91 17.19
N ILE A 1023 -13.40 -12.34 15.94
CA ILE A 1023 -14.03 -13.55 15.40
C ILE A 1023 -13.51 -14.78 16.15
N LEU A 1024 -12.19 -14.85 16.38
CA LEU A 1024 -11.58 -15.92 17.18
C LEU A 1024 -12.07 -15.90 18.64
N LEU A 1025 -12.22 -14.71 19.23
CA LEU A 1025 -12.75 -14.55 20.58
C LEU A 1025 -14.19 -15.05 20.71
N ALA A 1026 -15.03 -14.96 19.68
CA ALA A 1026 -16.39 -15.51 19.71
C ALA A 1026 -16.41 -17.03 20.00
N SER A 1027 -15.41 -17.78 19.49
CA SER A 1027 -15.21 -19.20 19.79
C SER A 1027 -14.75 -19.43 21.24
N LEU A 1028 -13.87 -18.57 21.74
CA LEU A 1028 -13.20 -18.79 23.03
C LEU A 1028 -13.97 -18.23 24.23
N THR A 1029 -14.86 -17.28 24.03
CA THR A 1029 -15.51 -16.53 25.12
C THR A 1029 -16.99 -16.87 25.33
N ALA A 1030 -17.56 -17.75 24.50
CA ALA A 1030 -18.93 -18.21 24.66
C ALA A 1030 -19.14 -18.94 26.01
N PRO A 1031 -19.91 -18.37 26.96
CA PRO A 1031 -20.01 -18.91 28.31
C PRO A 1031 -20.70 -20.27 28.33
N ARG A 1032 -20.24 -21.15 29.22
CA ARG A 1032 -20.96 -22.39 29.52
C ARG A 1032 -22.15 -22.06 30.41
N HIS A 1033 -23.36 -22.22 29.88
CA HIS A 1033 -24.60 -22.01 30.63
C HIS A 1033 -25.36 -23.30 30.96
N ALA A 1034 -25.08 -24.40 30.25
CA ALA A 1034 -25.68 -25.71 30.47
C ALA A 1034 -24.80 -26.85 29.91
N TYR A 1035 -25.15 -28.08 30.25
CA TYR A 1035 -24.74 -29.31 29.56
C TYR A 1035 -25.99 -30.16 29.32
N THR A 1036 -25.97 -31.00 28.28
CA THR A 1036 -27.12 -31.81 27.87
C THR A 1036 -26.86 -33.29 28.09
N VAL A 1037 -27.87 -34.01 28.58
CA VAL A 1037 -27.85 -35.48 28.70
C VAL A 1037 -28.91 -36.05 27.75
N PRO A 1038 -28.53 -36.77 26.68
CA PRO A 1038 -29.51 -37.40 25.80
C PRO A 1038 -30.22 -38.55 26.50
N ARG A 1039 -31.47 -38.84 26.11
CA ARG A 1039 -32.22 -39.99 26.62
C ARG A 1039 -31.44 -41.29 26.34
N GLY A 1040 -31.13 -42.04 27.39
CA GLY A 1040 -30.37 -43.29 27.33
C GLY A 1040 -28.90 -43.17 27.78
N ALA A 1041 -28.38 -41.96 27.98
CA ALA A 1041 -27.10 -41.74 28.64
C ALA A 1041 -27.26 -41.62 30.16
N ASP A 1042 -26.28 -42.13 30.93
CA ASP A 1042 -26.22 -41.94 32.37
C ASP A 1042 -25.69 -40.53 32.70
N PRO A 1043 -26.47 -39.67 33.39
CA PRO A 1043 -26.00 -38.35 33.81
C PRO A 1043 -24.67 -38.37 34.59
N ALA A 1044 -24.36 -39.45 35.31
CA ALA A 1044 -23.14 -39.56 36.12
C ALA A 1044 -21.87 -39.73 35.28
N THR A 1045 -21.98 -40.26 34.06
CA THR A 1045 -20.83 -40.50 33.16
C THR A 1045 -20.68 -39.42 32.08
N MET A 1046 -21.64 -38.50 31.96
CA MET A 1046 -21.60 -37.48 30.93
C MET A 1046 -20.53 -36.41 31.22
N PRO A 1047 -19.72 -36.02 30.21
CA PRO A 1047 -18.83 -34.87 30.36
C PRO A 1047 -19.62 -33.61 30.73
N ARG A 1048 -19.14 -32.84 31.71
CA ARG A 1048 -19.79 -31.61 32.18
C ARG A 1048 -19.70 -30.45 31.17
N ASP A 1049 -19.11 -30.69 30.01
CA ASP A 1049 -19.03 -29.81 28.84
C ASP A 1049 -19.79 -30.38 27.61
N ALA A 1050 -20.55 -31.47 27.78
CA ALA A 1050 -21.36 -32.03 26.69
C ALA A 1050 -22.49 -31.07 26.30
N TYR A 1051 -22.41 -30.48 25.11
CA TYR A 1051 -23.42 -29.57 24.56
C TYR A 1051 -23.62 -29.82 23.05
N PRO A 1052 -24.85 -29.71 22.51
CA PRO A 1052 -25.11 -29.94 21.08
C PRO A 1052 -24.39 -28.89 20.22
N ARG A 1053 -23.58 -29.36 19.27
CA ARG A 1053 -22.72 -28.48 18.45
C ARG A 1053 -23.47 -27.82 17.29
N ASP A 1054 -24.52 -28.48 16.79
CA ASP A 1054 -25.46 -27.98 15.77
C ASP A 1054 -26.26 -26.74 16.23
N ARG A 1055 -26.08 -26.30 17.48
CA ARG A 1055 -26.77 -25.16 18.09
C ARG A 1055 -25.90 -23.91 18.21
N ARG A 1056 -24.66 -23.93 17.69
CA ARG A 1056 -23.76 -22.77 17.67
C ARG A 1056 -23.29 -22.50 16.24
N LEU A 1057 -23.21 -21.22 15.88
CA LEU A 1057 -22.65 -20.78 14.59
C LEU A 1057 -21.15 -21.12 14.50
N ILE A 1058 -20.41 -20.90 15.60
CA ILE A 1058 -18.97 -21.19 15.71
C ILE A 1058 -18.75 -22.21 16.84
N TYR A 1059 -17.85 -23.18 16.64
CA TYR A 1059 -17.49 -24.14 17.69
C TYR A 1059 -16.93 -23.40 18.91
N GLY A 1060 -17.51 -23.61 20.09
CA GLY A 1060 -17.08 -22.92 21.31
C GLY A 1060 -16.18 -23.77 22.20
N TYR A 1061 -15.07 -23.19 22.67
CA TYR A 1061 -14.11 -23.86 23.56
C TYR A 1061 -14.05 -23.22 24.95
N ASN A 1062 -14.37 -23.99 25.99
CA ASN A 1062 -14.56 -23.50 27.37
C ASN A 1062 -13.61 -24.09 28.42
N ARG A 1063 -12.66 -24.95 28.02
CA ARG A 1063 -11.59 -25.44 28.91
C ARG A 1063 -10.46 -24.41 29.02
N GLN A 1064 -9.54 -24.63 29.95
CA GLN A 1064 -8.43 -23.71 30.19
C GLN A 1064 -7.53 -23.56 28.95
N ILE A 1065 -7.07 -22.32 28.72
CA ILE A 1065 -6.08 -22.02 27.69
C ILE A 1065 -4.86 -21.32 28.29
N SER A 1066 -3.72 -21.51 27.64
CA SER A 1066 -2.55 -20.64 27.76
C SER A 1066 -2.16 -20.13 26.38
N VAL A 1067 -1.78 -18.87 26.28
CA VAL A 1067 -1.47 -18.19 25.01
C VAL A 1067 0.01 -17.85 24.98
N LEU A 1068 0.71 -18.32 23.96
CA LEU A 1068 2.12 -17.98 23.74
C LEU A 1068 2.23 -16.69 22.92
N ILE A 1069 3.03 -15.75 23.42
CA ILE A 1069 3.27 -14.45 22.79
C ILE A 1069 4.76 -14.13 22.73
N ASN A 1070 5.17 -13.35 21.73
CA ASN A 1070 6.53 -12.83 21.65
C ASN A 1070 6.57 -11.42 21.05
N GLN A 1071 7.77 -10.84 20.99
CA GLN A 1071 8.02 -9.51 20.44
C GLN A 1071 7.70 -9.38 18.94
N ASN A 1072 7.42 -10.50 18.26
CA ASN A 1072 7.03 -10.52 16.85
C ASN A 1072 5.50 -10.58 16.64
N SER A 1073 4.72 -10.84 17.69
CA SER A 1073 3.26 -10.68 17.67
C SER A 1073 2.92 -9.20 17.51
N TYR A 1074 2.32 -8.84 16.37
CA TYR A 1074 2.21 -7.45 15.89
C TYR A 1074 0.75 -7.10 15.50
N SER A 1075 0.31 -5.87 15.73
CA SER A 1075 -1.02 -5.38 15.31
C SER A 1075 -2.19 -6.16 15.92
N ASN A 1076 -3.11 -6.73 15.13
CA ASN A 1076 -4.26 -7.48 15.67
C ASN A 1076 -3.88 -8.75 16.44
N ALA A 1077 -2.65 -9.27 16.24
CA ALA A 1077 -2.07 -10.31 17.09
C ALA A 1077 -1.72 -9.84 18.51
N GLU A 1078 -1.80 -8.53 18.78
CA GLU A 1078 -1.63 -7.94 20.12
C GLU A 1078 -2.98 -7.65 20.78
N ILE A 1079 -3.98 -7.29 19.97
CA ILE A 1079 -5.36 -7.13 20.43
C ILE A 1079 -5.83 -8.45 21.07
N PHE A 1080 -5.57 -9.59 20.42
CA PHE A 1080 -5.99 -10.90 20.93
C PHE A 1080 -5.44 -11.20 22.35
N PRO A 1081 -4.12 -11.17 22.64
CA PRO A 1081 -3.59 -11.37 23.99
C PRO A 1081 -4.07 -10.34 25.03
N HIS A 1082 -4.17 -9.06 24.66
CA HIS A 1082 -4.75 -8.04 25.53
C HIS A 1082 -6.19 -8.38 25.91
N SER A 1083 -7.01 -8.84 24.95
CA SER A 1083 -8.38 -9.29 25.22
C SER A 1083 -8.41 -10.51 26.14
N ILE A 1084 -7.56 -11.53 25.91
CA ILE A 1084 -7.46 -12.71 26.78
C ILE A 1084 -7.18 -12.33 28.23
N LYS A 1085 -6.28 -11.36 28.45
CA LYS A 1085 -5.93 -10.87 29.78
C LYS A 1085 -7.06 -10.04 30.39
N THR A 1086 -7.64 -9.13 29.61
CA THR A 1086 -8.71 -8.21 30.05
C THR A 1086 -9.94 -8.97 30.54
N ILE A 1087 -10.31 -10.05 29.88
CA ILE A 1087 -11.50 -10.87 30.23
C ILE A 1087 -11.18 -12.07 31.13
N GLY A 1088 -9.91 -12.24 31.56
CA GLY A 1088 -9.50 -13.36 32.40
C GLY A 1088 -9.64 -14.75 31.73
N ARG A 1089 -9.50 -14.84 30.40
CA ARG A 1089 -9.73 -16.10 29.66
C ARG A 1089 -8.62 -17.14 29.82
N GLY A 1090 -7.40 -16.70 30.04
CA GLY A 1090 -6.22 -17.56 30.12
C GLY A 1090 -4.97 -16.82 30.57
N LYS A 1091 -3.86 -17.57 30.68
CA LYS A 1091 -2.54 -17.02 31.01
C LYS A 1091 -1.73 -16.78 29.74
N LEU A 1092 -0.98 -15.68 29.74
CA LEU A 1092 -0.03 -15.34 28.68
C LEU A 1092 1.39 -15.79 29.07
N VAL A 1093 2.11 -16.42 28.15
CA VAL A 1093 3.47 -16.95 28.38
C VAL A 1093 4.41 -16.50 27.26
N GLY A 1094 5.64 -16.09 27.61
CA GLY A 1094 6.68 -15.69 26.65
C GLY A 1094 7.26 -14.32 26.97
N VAL A 1095 7.36 -13.45 25.96
CA VAL A 1095 7.82 -12.05 26.11
C VAL A 1095 6.73 -11.06 25.68
N PRO A 1096 6.79 -9.76 26.06
CA PRO A 1096 5.71 -8.84 25.72
C PRO A 1096 5.58 -8.71 24.20
N THR A 1097 4.36 -8.47 23.71
CA THR A 1097 4.14 -8.20 22.28
C THR A 1097 4.77 -6.87 21.86
N PHE A 1098 4.85 -6.61 20.55
CA PHE A 1098 5.61 -5.49 19.99
C PHE A 1098 5.18 -4.12 20.55
N GLY A 1099 3.89 -3.91 20.82
CA GLY A 1099 3.30 -2.61 21.13
C GLY A 1099 3.01 -1.79 19.89
N ALA A 1100 2.47 -2.39 18.83
CA ALA A 1100 2.17 -1.74 17.56
C ALA A 1100 0.70 -1.93 17.20
N VAL A 1101 -0.19 -1.07 17.72
CA VAL A 1101 -1.64 -1.28 17.66
C VAL A 1101 -2.40 -0.05 17.15
N ILE A 1102 -2.14 0.29 15.89
CA ILE A 1102 -2.91 1.31 15.14
C ILE A 1102 -3.43 0.65 13.86
N SER A 1103 -4.73 0.71 13.61
CA SER A 1103 -5.28 0.26 12.32
C SER A 1103 -4.72 1.16 11.20
N THR A 1104 -4.37 0.54 10.07
CA THR A 1104 -3.69 1.23 8.97
C THR A 1104 -4.35 0.96 7.62
N GLY A 1105 -4.31 1.97 6.77
CA GLY A 1105 -4.51 1.86 5.32
C GLY A 1105 -3.23 2.18 4.56
N ALA A 1106 -3.38 2.56 3.29
CA ALA A 1106 -2.31 3.10 2.47
C ALA A 1106 -2.85 4.11 1.46
N ALA A 1107 -2.00 5.04 1.04
CA ALA A 1107 -2.24 5.95 -0.07
C ALA A 1107 -1.06 5.85 -1.06
N SER A 1108 -1.30 6.12 -2.34
CA SER A 1108 -0.24 6.19 -3.36
C SER A 1108 0.07 7.64 -3.70
N LEU A 1109 1.32 7.98 -4.01
CA LEU A 1109 1.77 9.28 -4.54
C LEU A 1109 1.74 9.29 -6.08
N ILE A 1110 2.11 10.42 -6.68
CA ILE A 1110 2.09 10.66 -8.13
C ILE A 1110 2.83 9.60 -8.98
N ASP A 1111 3.87 8.97 -8.43
CA ASP A 1111 4.73 8.00 -9.11
C ASP A 1111 4.46 6.55 -8.71
N GLY A 1112 3.40 6.30 -7.95
CA GLY A 1112 3.04 4.98 -7.43
C GLY A 1112 3.74 4.59 -6.13
N THR A 1113 4.62 5.44 -5.56
CA THR A 1113 5.14 5.25 -4.21
C THR A 1113 3.97 5.11 -3.23
N THR A 1114 4.02 4.13 -2.34
CA THR A 1114 2.97 3.85 -1.34
C THR A 1114 3.37 4.40 0.02
N VAL A 1115 2.47 5.17 0.64
CA VAL A 1115 2.54 5.72 1.99
C VAL A 1115 1.57 4.94 2.89
N ARG A 1116 2.03 4.44 4.02
CA ARG A 1116 1.16 3.83 5.05
C ARG A 1116 0.41 4.90 5.83
N MET A 1117 -0.85 4.61 6.15
CA MET A 1117 -1.78 5.56 6.78
C MET A 1117 -2.37 4.99 8.07
N PRO A 1118 -1.69 5.08 9.23
CA PRO A 1118 -2.21 4.65 10.52
C PRO A 1118 -3.20 5.67 11.09
N PHE A 1119 -4.48 5.27 11.23
CA PHE A 1119 -5.58 6.22 11.40
C PHE A 1119 -6.51 5.95 12.59
N ARG A 1120 -6.52 4.73 13.17
CA ARG A 1120 -7.38 4.37 14.31
C ARG A 1120 -6.59 3.69 15.42
N GLY A 1121 -6.52 4.35 16.58
CA GLY A 1121 -5.91 3.79 17.78
C GLY A 1121 -6.83 2.80 18.50
N TRP A 1122 -6.23 1.87 19.25
CA TRP A 1122 -6.93 0.91 20.10
C TRP A 1122 -6.61 1.19 21.57
N TYR A 1123 -7.66 1.20 22.39
CA TYR A 1123 -7.55 1.55 23.81
C TYR A 1123 -8.20 0.46 24.66
N LEU A 1124 -7.56 0.16 25.80
CA LEU A 1124 -8.12 -0.73 26.80
C LEU A 1124 -9.31 -0.07 27.54
N PRO A 1125 -10.16 -0.82 28.25
CA PRO A 1125 -11.29 -0.27 29.01
C PRO A 1125 -10.91 0.78 30.06
N ASP A 1126 -9.66 0.80 30.52
CA ASP A 1126 -9.10 1.81 31.42
C ASP A 1126 -8.54 3.04 30.68
N HIS A 1127 -8.84 3.18 29.38
CA HIS A 1127 -8.39 4.22 28.46
C HIS A 1127 -6.89 4.21 28.14
N LYS A 1128 -6.16 3.16 28.51
CA LYS A 1128 -4.75 3.05 28.14
C LYS A 1128 -4.60 2.77 26.64
N ASP A 1129 -3.81 3.61 25.95
CA ASP A 1129 -3.40 3.38 24.56
C ASP A 1129 -2.56 2.10 24.47
N MET A 1130 -2.92 1.23 23.53
CA MET A 1130 -2.19 -0.01 23.26
C MET A 1130 -0.93 0.24 22.40
N GLU A 1131 -0.86 1.36 21.69
CA GLU A 1131 0.34 1.76 20.95
C GLU A 1131 1.52 1.98 21.90
N ASN A 1132 2.68 1.43 21.54
CA ASN A 1132 3.89 1.32 22.37
C ASN A 1132 3.68 0.64 23.74
N ASN A 1133 2.56 -0.09 23.91
CA ASN A 1133 2.15 -0.74 25.15
C ASN A 1133 1.74 -2.21 24.89
N GLY A 1134 2.70 -3.01 24.43
CA GLY A 1134 2.48 -4.43 24.14
C GLY A 1134 1.91 -5.23 25.30
N ALA A 1135 1.17 -6.29 24.99
CA ALA A 1135 0.57 -7.19 25.97
C ALA A 1135 1.67 -7.89 26.76
N ARG A 1136 1.68 -7.71 28.09
CA ARG A 1136 2.67 -8.31 28.97
C ARG A 1136 2.25 -9.71 29.40
N PRO A 1137 3.13 -10.73 29.30
CA PRO A 1137 2.80 -12.08 29.72
C PRO A 1137 2.65 -12.17 31.25
N ASP A 1138 1.92 -13.18 31.71
CA ASP A 1138 1.88 -13.57 33.12
C ASP A 1138 3.16 -14.31 33.53
N ILE A 1139 3.75 -15.06 32.59
CA ILE A 1139 4.99 -15.82 32.79
C ILE A 1139 6.02 -15.37 31.77
N MET A 1140 7.03 -14.65 32.25
CA MET A 1140 8.11 -14.10 31.45
C MET A 1140 9.16 -15.17 31.14
N VAL A 1141 9.36 -15.51 29.87
CA VAL A 1141 10.34 -16.50 29.42
C VAL A 1141 10.93 -16.06 28.07
N ASP A 1142 12.24 -15.84 28.02
CA ASP A 1142 12.96 -15.47 26.81
C ASP A 1142 13.25 -16.68 25.90
N MET A 1143 13.34 -16.42 24.60
CA MET A 1143 13.90 -17.36 23.62
C MET A 1143 15.37 -17.01 23.37
N THR A 1144 16.28 -17.82 23.91
CA THR A 1144 17.73 -17.63 23.81
C THR A 1144 18.31 -18.22 22.52
N PRO A 1145 19.41 -17.67 21.97
CA PRO A 1145 20.15 -18.28 20.85
C PRO A 1145 20.52 -19.75 21.08
N GLU A 1146 20.92 -20.10 22.30
CA GLU A 1146 21.26 -21.48 22.69
C GLU A 1146 20.06 -22.43 22.54
N ALA A 1147 18.87 -21.97 22.90
CA ALA A 1147 17.63 -22.73 22.75
C ALA A 1147 17.28 -22.97 21.28
N GLU A 1148 17.46 -21.95 20.43
CA GLU A 1148 17.26 -22.03 18.98
C GLU A 1148 18.20 -23.04 18.33
N VAL A 1149 19.51 -22.95 18.64
CA VAL A 1149 20.53 -23.88 18.15
C VAL A 1149 20.30 -25.30 18.68
N GLY A 1150 19.89 -25.42 19.95
CA GLY A 1150 19.60 -26.71 20.59
C GLY A 1150 18.26 -27.34 20.19
N GLY A 1151 17.40 -26.63 19.44
CA GLY A 1151 16.08 -27.12 19.04
C GLY A 1151 15.05 -27.25 20.18
N THR A 1152 15.28 -26.56 21.31
CA THR A 1152 14.38 -26.52 22.48
C THR A 1152 13.44 -25.30 22.42
N ASP A 1153 12.38 -25.28 23.23
CA ASP A 1153 11.47 -24.13 23.33
C ASP A 1153 11.04 -23.92 24.79
N PRO A 1154 11.79 -23.09 25.55
CA PRO A 1154 11.50 -22.85 26.96
C PRO A 1154 10.14 -22.19 27.20
N GLN A 1155 9.59 -21.48 26.21
CA GLN A 1155 8.28 -20.84 26.32
C GLN A 1155 7.17 -21.90 26.26
N ILE A 1156 7.26 -22.87 25.34
CA ILE A 1156 6.33 -24.02 25.31
C ILE A 1156 6.46 -24.86 26.59
N GLU A 1157 7.68 -25.14 27.06
CA GLU A 1157 7.89 -25.90 28.30
C GLU A 1157 7.21 -25.24 29.51
N ALA A 1158 7.36 -23.92 29.66
CA ALA A 1158 6.71 -23.15 30.70
C ALA A 1158 5.17 -23.15 30.56
N ALA A 1159 4.64 -23.00 29.35
CA ALA A 1159 3.20 -23.02 29.10
C ALA A 1159 2.58 -24.40 29.38
N VAL A 1160 3.25 -25.50 28.99
CA VAL A 1160 2.79 -26.86 29.28
C VAL A 1160 2.74 -27.09 30.79
N LYS A 1161 3.82 -26.73 31.50
CA LYS A 1161 3.89 -26.89 32.96
C LYS A 1161 2.76 -26.15 33.67
N GLU A 1162 2.58 -24.86 33.37
CA GLU A 1162 1.54 -24.05 34.00
C GLU A 1162 0.13 -24.55 33.66
N LEU A 1163 -0.14 -24.87 32.40
CA LEU A 1163 -1.48 -25.27 31.98
C LEU A 1163 -1.89 -26.62 32.56
N LEU A 1164 -0.96 -27.58 32.70
CA LEU A 1164 -1.23 -28.85 33.41
C LEU A 1164 -1.61 -28.61 34.87
N GLU A 1165 -0.89 -27.74 35.58
CA GLU A 1165 -1.17 -27.42 36.97
C GLU A 1165 -2.52 -26.70 37.13
N ARG A 1166 -2.83 -25.74 36.25
CA ARG A 1166 -4.09 -24.98 36.30
C ARG A 1166 -5.30 -25.83 35.88
N SER A 1167 -5.21 -26.58 34.79
CA SER A 1167 -6.32 -27.43 34.30
C SER A 1167 -6.69 -28.55 35.27
N ALA A 1168 -5.74 -29.07 36.06
CA ALA A 1168 -6.02 -30.04 37.11
C ALA A 1168 -6.83 -29.46 38.28
N ARG A 1169 -6.65 -28.17 38.59
CA ARG A 1169 -7.38 -27.48 39.67
C ARG A 1169 -8.71 -26.89 39.20
N GLU A 1170 -8.71 -26.31 38.01
CA GLU A 1170 -9.84 -25.59 37.42
C GLU A 1170 -10.03 -26.04 35.96
N PRO A 1171 -10.70 -27.18 35.71
CA PRO A 1171 -10.77 -27.77 34.36
C PRO A 1171 -11.48 -26.90 33.30
N PHE A 1172 -12.33 -25.97 33.74
CA PHE A 1172 -13.12 -25.10 32.88
C PHE A 1172 -12.86 -23.63 33.21
N TRP A 1173 -12.96 -22.77 32.20
CA TRP A 1173 -12.98 -21.32 32.40
C TRP A 1173 -14.28 -20.91 33.11
N ASP A 1174 -14.14 -20.07 34.13
CA ASP A 1174 -15.25 -19.47 34.89
C ASP A 1174 -15.27 -17.97 34.64
N TRP A 1175 -16.15 -17.52 33.73
CA TRP A 1175 -16.24 -16.12 33.32
C TRP A 1175 -16.74 -15.17 34.43
N LYS A 1176 -17.21 -15.71 35.57
CA LYS A 1176 -17.68 -14.92 36.72
C LYS A 1176 -16.56 -14.59 37.71
N LYS A 1177 -15.43 -15.28 37.62
CA LYS A 1177 -14.21 -14.98 38.38
C LYS A 1177 -13.32 -14.08 37.55
#